data_AF-A0A928EPP8-F1
#
_entry.id   AF-A0A928EPP8-F1
#
_cell.length_a   1.000
_cell.length_b   1.000
_cell.length_c   1.000
_cell.angle_alpha   90.00
_cell.angle_beta   90.00
_cell.angle_gamma   90.00
#
_symmetry.space_group_name_H-M   'P 1'
#
loop_
_entity.id
_entity.type
_entity.pdbx_description
1 polymer ?
#
loop_
_entity_poly.entity_id
_entity_poly.type
_entity_poly.pdbx_seq_one_letter_code
_entity_poly.pdbx_strand_id
1 'polypeptide(L)'
;MKNLKKILFILLTLTLAISLFACGGGDDPCKTHSDENEDGKCDKCGETVKQETPSASEIILIENGEANFQIAYAQAPSKVLNAINGIKISLSKIGIDIVSSIEKADNEQECEILIGNITKRADKYKTDGHDYGAEGYVIKIIDSKIIINAGSDDALIEAVEKFSKDILGLTKDTDDLTDVVMTADQQVEVIQDDYKVTSLSVDGKDMKGYTLAVDKNNKYHSAAAKVLQETFYERTGYWFEIVDTDKATDSSIVIKAVAKDAVEGGLKISTNSKKQLVIECGYDNMIEAAADDFLADVVIATRGALDFKETVYTDDISVVYYKDFGAKGDGIADDFFALKEAHDFANISGQTVKATSGKTYRINHTNKNGGTAQYISIKTNVDWTGAKFTIDDSNIDYFDGTGQAGTHIFIVESEYDQLRITDTSKLSHLSGIGKGTAKVDLGLGYPAMLIVYNRNHRVYRRSGSGYSESQQAGTYQQEVILIDKDGNVDESTPFLFDYDVVTDVTVIRTDIEHLTIKGGEFTTLGCRIDAYDNATDKAAGYYMRGIQVKRSYTTVDGVKHYTTGDFTTSEHKNSKLEGPHYYGFFSADESNQVIFKNCVLTGRRYYGVSGTYDFAAKLVNIIRLEGCEQSNFWMEDEEGNTVNSMAISPISGTRYCWGIGGTNMCKNMEYINSTLSRFDAHQGLMNGKIIGCTINFMALVGGGEMIIEDTTWISVGTGKVNNSMVYLRDDYGSPWNGTITIKNCTAEAAGNDFAVFFHHYTNWDYGYKCYFPNVIIDNLKIKSQKNDIPDGAKVNFIYSGCAIIQNDIHLEDYNGENNNPVDPPEFITVINNEKGYKYYIPDKNSFFDETDFSACEEGSLVRE
;
A
#
# COMPACT_ATOMS: atom_id res chain seq x y z
N MET A 1 43.73 63.47 0.13
CA MET A 1 43.23 64.84 0.36
C MET A 1 41.73 64.73 0.66
N LYS A 2 41.20 64.64 1.88
CA LYS A 2 41.56 65.12 3.22
C LYS A 2 41.94 63.94 4.15
N ASN A 3 43.23 63.63 4.29
CA ASN A 3 43.83 63.61 5.63
C ASN A 3 43.34 64.77 6.52
N LEU A 4 43.55 64.59 7.83
CA LEU A 4 43.93 65.66 8.76
C LEU A 4 42.87 66.21 9.73
N LYS A 5 41.85 65.44 10.17
CA LYS A 5 41.01 65.93 11.28
C LYS A 5 40.67 65.04 12.47
N LYS A 6 40.83 63.71 12.51
CA LYS A 6 40.48 62.96 13.75
C LYS A 6 41.42 61.81 14.15
N ILE A 7 42.67 61.84 13.66
CA ILE A 7 43.81 61.07 14.20
C ILE A 7 44.78 61.99 14.97
N LEU A 8 44.39 63.23 15.31
CA LEU A 8 45.18 64.13 16.16
C LEU A 8 44.36 64.61 17.37
N PHE A 9 43.82 63.62 18.08
CA PHE A 9 43.42 63.65 19.48
C PHE A 9 43.51 62.19 19.98
N ILE A 10 44.56 61.43 19.64
CA ILE A 10 45.88 61.50 20.31
C ILE A 10 45.66 61.84 21.77
N LEU A 11 45.68 60.80 22.60
CA LEU A 11 46.90 60.50 23.34
C LEU A 11 47.30 61.70 24.22
N LEU A 12 46.42 62.01 25.16
CA LEU A 12 46.69 62.58 26.47
C LEU A 12 45.47 62.11 27.27
N THR A 13 45.49 61.09 28.12
CA THR A 13 46.54 60.55 28.96
C THR A 13 46.02 59.23 29.53
N LEU A 14 46.69 58.13 29.21
CA LEU A 14 46.78 56.99 30.11
C LEU A 14 47.62 57.42 31.33
N THR A 15 47.35 56.85 32.50
CA THR A 15 48.16 56.80 33.74
C THR A 15 48.19 58.00 34.71
N LEU A 16 47.44 57.86 35.80
CA LEU A 16 47.95 57.94 37.20
C LEU A 16 46.90 57.24 38.10
N ALA A 17 47.03 55.95 38.40
CA ALA A 17 47.74 55.39 39.57
C ALA A 17 47.24 55.93 40.93
N ILE A 18 46.37 55.14 41.56
CA ILE A 18 46.39 54.66 42.96
C ILE A 18 47.14 55.56 43.98
N SER A 19 46.42 56.09 44.98
CA SER A 19 46.66 55.80 46.42
C SER A 19 45.82 56.64 47.39
N LEU A 20 45.25 55.95 48.39
CA LEU A 20 45.14 56.29 49.82
C LEU A 20 44.16 57.38 50.33
N PHE A 21 43.16 56.88 51.08
CA PHE A 21 42.72 57.27 52.44
C PHE A 21 42.36 58.72 52.82
N ALA A 22 41.22 58.76 53.53
CA ALA A 22 40.92 59.55 54.74
C ALA A 22 40.06 60.83 54.60
N CYS A 23 38.93 60.75 55.29
CA CYS A 23 38.20 61.78 56.05
C CYS A 23 38.58 63.25 55.87
N GLY A 24 37.55 64.09 55.70
CA GLY A 24 37.61 65.48 56.12
C GLY A 24 36.50 66.32 55.51
N GLY A 25 35.47 66.60 56.30
CA GLY A 25 34.34 67.44 55.92
C GLY A 25 34.71 68.88 55.55
N GLY A 26 33.82 69.49 54.79
CA GLY A 26 33.76 70.91 54.50
C GLY A 26 32.39 71.21 53.90
N ASP A 27 31.56 71.92 54.65
CA ASP A 27 30.17 72.23 54.34
C ASP A 27 30.02 73.02 53.03
N ASP A 28 29.15 72.54 52.14
CA ASP A 28 28.64 73.30 50.98
C ASP A 28 27.42 74.15 51.45
N PRO A 29 27.38 75.48 51.22
CA PRO A 29 26.41 76.37 51.86
C PRO A 29 24.95 76.24 51.39
N CYS A 30 24.59 75.22 50.62
CA CYS A 30 23.31 75.16 49.89
C CYS A 30 22.27 74.15 50.42
N LYS A 31 22.37 73.70 51.69
CA LYS A 31 21.50 72.64 52.24
C LYS A 31 20.23 73.08 52.98
N THR A 32 19.89 74.37 53.07
CA THR A 32 18.78 74.80 53.96
C THR A 32 17.83 75.85 53.40
N HIS A 33 17.66 75.96 52.08
CA HIS A 33 16.70 76.91 51.51
C HIS A 33 15.75 76.22 50.53
N SER A 34 14.46 76.24 50.86
CA SER A 34 13.33 75.64 50.12
C SER A 34 12.51 76.69 49.35
N ASP A 35 13.04 77.91 49.19
CA ASP A 35 12.28 78.99 48.58
C ASP A 35 12.57 79.04 47.07
N GLU A 36 11.53 78.73 46.30
CA GLU A 36 11.46 78.69 44.84
C GLU A 36 10.92 80.03 44.32
N ASN A 37 11.43 80.53 43.19
CA ASN A 37 10.69 81.53 42.41
C ASN A 37 9.62 80.89 41.53
N GLU A 38 8.76 81.72 40.94
CA GLU A 38 7.67 81.32 40.03
C GLU A 38 8.13 80.48 38.81
N ASP A 39 9.44 80.39 38.55
CA ASP A 39 10.04 79.63 37.44
C ASP A 39 10.75 78.32 37.86
N GLY A 40 10.64 77.88 39.12
CA GLY A 40 11.15 76.58 39.59
C GLY A 40 12.68 76.47 39.70
N LYS A 41 13.37 77.60 39.94
CA LYS A 41 14.83 77.67 40.17
C LYS A 41 15.14 78.22 41.55
N CYS A 42 16.30 77.84 42.10
CA CYS A 42 16.75 78.40 43.38
C CYS A 42 17.08 79.91 43.24
N ASP A 43 16.49 80.74 44.10
CA ASP A 43 16.61 82.21 44.09
C ASP A 43 18.03 82.77 44.35
N LYS A 44 19.01 81.94 44.70
CA LYS A 44 20.39 82.37 44.95
C LYS A 44 21.42 81.84 43.97
N CYS A 45 21.21 80.67 43.36
CA CYS A 45 22.21 80.05 42.47
C CYS A 45 21.71 79.72 41.05
N GLY A 46 20.40 79.77 40.79
CA GLY A 46 19.83 79.64 39.45
C GLY A 46 19.84 78.22 38.84
N GLU A 47 20.20 77.19 39.61
CA GLU A 47 20.13 75.79 39.15
C GLU A 47 18.71 75.21 39.28
N THR A 48 18.39 74.28 38.36
CA THR A 48 17.10 73.58 38.28
C THR A 48 17.04 72.50 39.35
N VAL A 49 16.04 72.58 40.23
CA VAL A 49 15.79 71.54 41.25
C VAL A 49 15.26 70.28 40.56
N LYS A 50 15.98 69.15 40.68
CA LYS A 50 15.49 67.86 40.18
C LYS A 50 14.31 67.40 41.04
N GLN A 51 13.12 67.31 40.44
CA GLN A 51 11.99 66.60 41.04
C GLN A 51 12.29 65.09 41.02
N GLU A 52 12.34 64.46 42.20
CA GLU A 52 12.20 63.02 42.32
C GLU A 52 10.73 62.65 42.04
N THR A 53 10.52 61.64 41.18
CA THR A 53 9.21 61.06 40.90
C THR A 53 8.81 60.12 42.05
N PRO A 54 7.57 60.17 42.58
CA PRO A 54 7.16 59.26 43.65
C PRO A 54 6.93 57.85 43.10
N SER A 55 7.42 56.81 43.80
CA SER A 55 7.05 55.42 43.52
C SER A 55 5.63 55.17 44.02
N ALA A 56 4.71 54.77 43.13
CA ALA A 56 3.42 54.25 43.57
C ALA A 56 3.64 52.88 44.24
N SER A 57 3.58 52.84 45.58
CA SER A 57 3.75 51.61 46.37
C SER A 57 2.47 50.77 46.47
N GLU A 58 1.34 51.27 45.95
CA GLU A 58 0.01 50.68 46.07
C GLU A 58 -0.81 50.99 44.79
N ILE A 59 -1.55 50.00 44.27
CA ILE A 59 -2.49 50.15 43.16
C ILE A 59 -3.88 49.75 43.63
N ILE A 60 -4.85 50.66 43.51
CA ILE A 60 -6.25 50.40 43.80
C ILE A 60 -6.87 49.67 42.60
N LEU A 61 -7.34 48.45 42.83
CA LEU A 61 -7.98 47.60 41.82
C LEU A 61 -9.49 47.69 41.88
N ILE A 62 -10.07 47.73 43.08
CA ILE A 62 -11.50 47.91 43.30
C ILE A 62 -11.66 49.01 44.34
N GLU A 63 -12.53 49.98 44.09
CA GLU A 63 -12.86 51.06 45.02
C GLU A 63 -14.36 51.27 45.04
N ASN A 64 -14.98 51.26 46.22
CA ASN A 64 -16.44 51.35 46.39
C ASN A 64 -17.24 50.36 45.52
N GLY A 65 -16.69 49.16 45.26
CA GLY A 65 -17.34 48.14 44.42
C GLY A 65 -17.24 48.37 42.91
N GLU A 66 -16.43 49.31 42.45
CA GLU A 66 -16.14 49.52 41.03
C GLU A 66 -14.69 49.12 40.71
N ALA A 67 -14.47 48.42 39.60
CA ALA A 67 -13.13 48.03 39.18
C ALA A 67 -12.42 49.18 38.46
N ASN A 68 -11.23 49.54 38.95
CA ASN A 68 -10.40 50.59 38.39
C ASN A 68 -9.40 50.07 37.33
N PHE A 69 -9.46 48.79 36.97
CA PHE A 69 -8.53 48.17 36.03
C PHE A 69 -9.21 47.53 34.82
N GLN A 70 -8.41 47.30 33.78
CA GLN A 70 -8.74 46.42 32.67
C GLN A 70 -7.63 45.38 32.46
N ILE A 71 -7.95 44.29 31.76
CA ILE A 71 -6.97 43.26 31.41
C ILE A 71 -6.58 43.40 29.94
N ALA A 72 -5.28 43.48 29.66
CA ALA A 72 -4.74 43.26 28.33
C ALA A 72 -3.81 42.06 28.31
N TYR A 73 -3.95 41.19 27.30
CA TYR A 73 -3.19 39.94 27.26
C TYR A 73 -2.52 39.69 25.91
N ALA A 74 -1.38 39.00 25.93
CA ALA A 74 -0.72 38.52 24.72
C ALA A 74 -1.59 37.47 24.00
N GLN A 75 -1.33 37.22 22.71
CA GLN A 75 -2.02 36.15 22.01
C GLN A 75 -1.65 34.80 22.66
N ALA A 76 -2.66 34.08 23.16
CA ALA A 76 -2.48 32.88 23.97
C ALA A 76 -3.47 31.77 23.60
N PRO A 77 -3.19 30.50 23.95
CA PRO A 77 -4.12 29.39 23.73
C PRO A 77 -5.39 29.48 24.58
N SER A 78 -6.43 28.73 24.20
CA SER A 78 -7.75 28.79 24.83
C SER A 78 -7.74 28.52 26.34
N LYS A 79 -6.81 27.68 26.85
CA LYS A 79 -6.71 27.39 28.29
C LYS A 79 -6.33 28.63 29.10
N VAL A 80 -5.31 29.37 28.65
CA VAL A 80 -4.90 30.65 29.24
C VAL A 80 -6.04 31.67 29.17
N LEU A 81 -6.70 31.78 28.00
CA LEU A 81 -7.84 32.67 27.83
C LEU A 81 -9.00 32.34 28.77
N ASN A 82 -9.25 31.06 29.06
CA ASN A 82 -10.27 30.64 30.01
C ASN A 82 -9.94 31.08 31.44
N ALA A 83 -8.66 30.96 31.86
CA ALA A 83 -8.22 31.44 33.17
C ALA A 83 -8.43 32.97 33.30
N ILE A 84 -8.04 33.73 32.28
CA ILE A 84 -8.24 35.18 32.23
C ILE A 84 -9.73 35.55 32.28
N ASN A 85 -10.57 34.86 31.49
CA ASN A 85 -12.02 35.07 31.50
C ASN A 85 -12.67 34.67 32.83
N GLY A 86 -12.06 33.73 33.57
CA GLY A 86 -12.49 33.32 34.90
C GLY A 86 -12.50 34.48 35.91
N ILE A 87 -11.53 35.40 35.83
CA ILE A 87 -11.51 36.63 36.64
C ILE A 87 -12.73 37.48 36.33
N LYS A 88 -12.95 37.78 35.05
CA LYS A 88 -14.08 38.60 34.59
C LYS A 88 -15.43 38.02 35.01
N ILE A 89 -15.61 36.70 34.83
CA ILE A 89 -16.85 36.01 35.21
C ILE A 89 -17.07 36.09 36.72
N SER A 90 -16.02 35.87 37.51
CA SER A 90 -16.12 35.89 38.98
C SER A 90 -16.49 37.28 39.51
N LEU A 91 -15.89 38.35 38.98
CA LEU A 91 -16.23 39.72 39.34
C LEU A 91 -17.65 40.10 38.92
N SER A 92 -18.09 39.71 37.71
CA SER A 92 -19.44 40.04 37.22
C SER A 92 -20.56 39.44 38.09
N LYS A 93 -20.31 38.28 38.74
CA LYS A 93 -21.28 37.64 39.64
C LYS A 93 -21.59 38.45 40.89
N ILE A 94 -20.64 39.26 41.35
CA ILE A 94 -20.79 40.14 42.51
C ILE A 94 -21.04 41.60 42.09
N GLY A 95 -21.40 41.83 40.82
CA GLY A 95 -21.79 43.15 40.31
C GLY A 95 -20.64 44.04 39.83
N ILE A 96 -19.43 43.50 39.68
CA ILE A 96 -18.24 44.26 39.26
C ILE A 96 -17.87 43.88 37.83
N ASP A 97 -18.00 44.83 36.90
CA ASP A 97 -17.70 44.60 35.48
C ASP A 97 -16.29 45.08 35.10
N ILE A 98 -15.54 44.22 34.39
CA ILE A 98 -14.24 44.57 33.82
C ILE A 98 -14.17 44.29 32.32
N VAL A 99 -13.29 45.02 31.64
CA VAL A 99 -12.96 44.81 30.23
C VAL A 99 -11.67 43.99 30.13
N SER A 100 -11.65 43.01 29.23
CA SER A 100 -10.44 42.26 28.86
C SER A 100 -10.29 42.22 27.34
N SER A 101 -9.07 42.38 26.82
CA SER A 101 -8.79 42.36 25.38
C SER A 101 -7.35 41.98 25.03
N ILE A 102 -7.08 41.61 23.79
CA ILE A 102 -5.70 41.39 23.32
C ILE A 102 -4.91 42.71 23.39
N GLU A 103 -3.63 42.63 23.75
CA GLU A 103 -2.72 43.78 23.82
C GLU A 103 -2.70 44.60 22.50
N LYS A 104 -2.64 45.93 22.65
CA LYS A 104 -2.62 46.90 21.54
C LYS A 104 -1.36 47.77 21.59
N ALA A 105 -1.11 48.59 20.58
CA ALA A 105 -0.12 49.66 20.72
C ALA A 105 -0.71 50.79 21.57
N ASP A 106 0.10 51.43 22.41
CA ASP A 106 -0.18 52.65 23.20
C ASP A 106 -1.57 52.76 23.85
N ASN A 107 -1.63 52.48 25.15
CA ASN A 107 -2.84 52.55 25.98
C ASN A 107 -2.61 53.53 27.14
N GLU A 108 -3.43 54.59 27.20
CA GLU A 108 -3.35 55.64 28.23
C GLU A 108 -4.05 55.27 29.54
N GLN A 109 -4.66 54.08 29.64
CA GLN A 109 -5.29 53.61 30.86
C GLN A 109 -4.29 53.53 32.02
N GLU A 110 -4.66 54.18 33.12
CA GLU A 110 -3.79 54.36 34.28
C GLU A 110 -3.55 53.01 34.96
N CYS A 111 -4.60 52.26 35.29
CA CYS A 111 -4.50 50.93 35.88
C CYS A 111 -4.86 49.81 34.88
N GLU A 112 -3.90 48.94 34.60
CA GLU A 112 -4.04 47.85 33.63
C GLU A 112 -3.26 46.62 34.09
N ILE A 113 -3.85 45.44 33.91
CA ILE A 113 -3.21 44.15 34.14
C ILE A 113 -2.78 43.58 32.79
N LEU A 114 -1.47 43.43 32.62
CA LEU A 114 -0.84 42.92 31.42
C LEU A 114 -0.48 41.44 31.63
N ILE A 115 -1.07 40.54 30.86
CA ILE A 115 -0.94 39.08 31.04
C ILE A 115 -0.24 38.43 29.85
N GLY A 116 0.84 37.69 30.11
CA GLY A 116 1.63 36.94 29.11
C GLY A 116 2.83 37.72 28.54
N ASN A 117 3.37 37.24 27.42
CA ASN A 117 4.53 37.84 26.72
C ASN A 117 4.12 39.11 25.95
N ILE A 118 4.19 40.25 26.62
CA ILE A 118 3.76 41.54 26.11
C ILE A 118 4.82 42.10 25.15
N THR A 119 4.40 42.43 23.94
CA THR A 119 5.31 42.88 22.87
C THR A 119 4.94 44.24 22.28
N LYS A 120 3.68 44.68 22.44
CA LYS A 120 3.14 45.88 21.78
C LYS A 120 3.09 47.11 22.68
N ARG A 121 3.61 47.02 23.90
CA ARG A 121 3.66 48.12 24.87
C ARG A 121 5.03 48.81 24.87
N ALA A 122 5.13 49.92 25.62
CA ALA A 122 6.40 50.58 25.87
C ALA A 122 7.42 49.59 26.47
N ASP A 123 8.71 49.77 26.16
CA ASP A 123 9.76 48.78 26.45
C ASP A 123 9.82 48.32 27.92
N LYS A 124 9.50 49.21 28.87
CA LYS A 124 9.43 48.88 30.31
C LYS A 124 8.34 47.86 30.71
N TYR A 125 7.33 47.69 29.85
CA TYR A 125 6.22 46.75 30.06
C TYR A 125 6.32 45.53 29.15
N LYS A 126 7.34 45.44 28.29
CA LYS A 126 7.57 44.24 27.51
C LYS A 126 8.10 43.16 28.43
N THR A 127 7.62 41.95 28.21
CA THR A 127 7.93 40.81 29.08
C THR A 127 8.31 39.61 28.24
N ASP A 128 9.31 38.89 28.69
CA ASP A 128 9.64 37.56 28.20
C ASP A 128 9.47 36.58 29.36
N GLY A 129 8.55 35.64 29.21
CA GLY A 129 8.20 34.67 30.22
C GLY A 129 9.34 33.70 30.49
N HIS A 130 10.21 33.49 29.48
CA HIS A 130 11.32 32.56 29.60
C HIS A 130 12.35 32.96 30.66
N ASP A 131 12.36 34.23 31.09
CA ASP A 131 13.19 34.72 32.19
C ASP A 131 12.87 34.04 33.54
N TYR A 132 11.67 33.44 33.67
CA TYR A 132 11.20 32.81 34.91
C TYR A 132 11.36 31.29 34.91
N GLY A 133 11.66 30.67 33.77
CA GLY A 133 11.66 29.22 33.62
C GLY A 133 10.27 28.61 33.49
N ALA A 134 10.19 27.33 33.12
CA ALA A 134 8.94 26.69 32.68
C ALA A 134 7.87 26.60 33.77
N GLU A 135 8.28 26.42 35.03
CA GLU A 135 7.39 26.41 36.20
C GLU A 135 7.34 27.77 36.93
N GLY A 136 8.13 28.75 36.47
CA GLY A 136 8.21 30.06 37.12
C GLY A 136 7.26 31.09 36.51
N TYR A 137 6.92 32.08 37.34
CA TYR A 137 6.03 33.18 36.99
C TYR A 137 6.27 34.42 37.83
N VAL A 138 5.70 35.54 37.39
CA VAL A 138 5.77 36.83 38.06
C VAL A 138 4.39 37.47 38.12
N ILE A 139 4.12 38.14 39.25
CA ILE A 139 3.02 39.07 39.47
C ILE A 139 3.66 40.31 40.10
N LYS A 140 3.85 41.38 39.33
CA LYS A 140 4.58 42.57 39.83
C LYS A 140 3.94 43.87 39.40
N ILE A 141 4.24 44.93 40.15
CA ILE A 141 3.81 46.29 39.84
C ILE A 141 4.94 47.00 39.09
N ILE A 142 4.62 47.60 37.94
CA ILE A 142 5.49 48.54 37.23
C ILE A 142 4.70 49.83 37.00
N ASP A 143 5.12 50.91 37.65
CA ASP A 143 4.41 52.18 37.69
C ASP A 143 2.96 51.99 38.18
N SER A 144 1.97 52.17 37.31
CA SER A 144 0.55 52.01 37.60
C SER A 144 -0.04 50.72 36.98
N LYS A 145 0.81 49.77 36.53
CA LYS A 145 0.38 48.54 35.86
C LYS A 145 0.81 47.30 36.63
N ILE A 146 0.01 46.24 36.51
CA ILE A 146 0.31 44.92 37.04
C ILE A 146 0.75 44.03 35.89
N ILE A 147 1.90 43.40 36.01
CA ILE A 147 2.43 42.42 35.07
C ILE A 147 2.21 41.03 35.63
N ILE A 148 1.52 40.18 34.89
CA ILE A 148 1.42 38.74 35.15
C ILE A 148 2.07 38.02 33.96
N ASN A 149 3.20 37.36 34.17
CA ASN A 149 3.84 36.58 33.12
C ASN A 149 4.44 35.28 33.66
N ALA A 150 4.70 34.32 32.79
CA ALA A 150 5.27 33.04 33.18
C ALA A 150 6.00 32.38 32.01
N GLY A 151 6.88 31.43 32.30
CA GLY A 151 7.66 30.77 31.27
C GLY A 151 6.90 29.70 30.49
N SER A 152 5.77 29.21 30.98
CA SER A 152 4.89 28.29 30.25
C SER A 152 3.43 28.70 30.37
N ASP A 153 2.57 28.14 29.52
CA ASP A 153 1.12 28.35 29.60
C ASP A 153 0.54 27.86 30.94
N ASP A 154 1.03 26.73 31.47
CA ASP A 154 0.54 26.16 32.74
C ASP A 154 0.96 27.03 33.93
N ALA A 155 2.21 27.51 33.97
CA ALA A 155 2.66 28.47 34.98
C ALA A 155 1.95 29.82 34.85
N LEU A 156 1.57 30.24 33.63
CA LEU A 156 0.80 31.46 33.41
C LEU A 156 -0.62 31.33 33.95
N ILE A 157 -1.25 30.17 33.76
CA ILE A 157 -2.55 29.84 34.34
C ILE A 157 -2.45 29.88 35.87
N GLU A 158 -1.43 29.26 36.46
CA GLU A 158 -1.20 29.30 37.91
C GLU A 158 -1.05 30.75 38.41
N ALA A 159 -0.27 31.58 37.72
CA ALA A 159 -0.08 32.98 38.09
C ALA A 159 -1.38 33.79 38.03
N VAL A 160 -2.21 33.56 37.01
CA VAL A 160 -3.53 34.22 36.87
C VAL A 160 -4.50 33.76 37.95
N GLU A 161 -4.52 32.47 38.27
CA GLU A 161 -5.35 31.92 39.35
C GLU A 161 -4.91 32.45 40.72
N LYS A 162 -3.60 32.52 40.95
CA LYS A 162 -3.01 33.10 42.16
C LYS A 162 -3.37 34.57 42.30
N PHE A 163 -3.26 35.36 41.22
CA PHE A 163 -3.71 36.75 41.22
C PHE A 163 -5.20 36.86 41.57
N SER A 164 -6.04 36.04 40.93
CA SER A 164 -7.49 36.03 41.16
C SER A 164 -7.83 35.72 42.62
N LYS A 165 -7.14 34.76 43.24
CA LYS A 165 -7.47 34.28 44.58
C LYS A 165 -6.81 35.10 45.69
N ASP A 166 -5.50 35.32 45.58
CA ASP A 166 -4.68 35.83 46.67
C ASP A 166 -4.62 37.37 46.67
N ILE A 167 -4.82 38.02 45.51
CA ILE A 167 -4.83 39.49 45.40
C ILE A 167 -6.25 40.03 45.30
N LEU A 168 -7.09 39.50 44.39
CA LEU A 168 -8.48 39.93 44.30
C LEU A 168 -9.39 39.34 45.38
N GLY A 169 -8.98 38.28 46.09
CA GLY A 169 -9.80 37.63 47.10
C GLY A 169 -10.99 36.84 46.53
N LEU A 170 -10.96 36.48 45.24
CA LEU A 170 -12.05 35.76 44.60
C LEU A 170 -12.02 34.28 44.99
N THR A 171 -13.04 33.87 45.74
CA THR A 171 -13.28 32.49 46.17
C THR A 171 -14.72 32.09 45.83
N LYS A 172 -15.10 30.84 46.13
CA LYS A 172 -16.47 30.37 45.91
C LYS A 172 -17.51 31.07 46.79
N ASP A 173 -17.07 31.64 47.90
CA ASP A 173 -17.93 32.24 48.94
C ASP A 173 -17.84 33.78 48.91
N THR A 174 -17.25 34.37 47.88
CA THR A 174 -17.15 35.83 47.74
C THR A 174 -18.50 36.38 47.27
N ASP A 175 -19.19 37.09 48.15
CA ASP A 175 -20.51 37.70 47.88
C ASP A 175 -20.42 39.20 47.53
N ASP A 176 -19.33 39.88 47.91
CA ASP A 176 -19.08 41.30 47.67
C ASP A 176 -17.56 41.62 47.75
N LEU A 177 -17.12 42.68 47.06
CA LEU A 177 -15.76 43.25 47.14
C LEU A 177 -15.88 44.78 47.08
N THR A 178 -15.59 45.47 48.18
CA THR A 178 -15.70 46.93 48.25
C THR A 178 -14.41 47.64 47.88
N ASP A 179 -13.30 47.28 48.54
CA ASP A 179 -12.00 47.92 48.33
C ASP A 179 -10.90 46.85 48.24
N VAL A 180 -10.23 46.79 47.09
CA VAL A 180 -9.12 45.86 46.82
C VAL A 180 -7.94 46.67 46.33
N VAL A 181 -6.82 46.53 47.03
CA VAL A 181 -5.56 47.18 46.72
C VAL A 181 -4.49 46.11 46.56
N MET A 182 -3.67 46.23 45.52
CA MET A 182 -2.42 45.48 45.42
C MET A 182 -1.29 46.34 45.96
N THR A 183 -0.59 45.85 46.97
CA THR A 183 0.56 46.51 47.59
C THR A 183 1.88 45.88 47.12
N ALA A 184 2.99 46.58 47.34
CA ALA A 184 4.30 46.09 46.92
C ALA A 184 4.73 44.75 47.56
N ASP A 185 4.24 44.41 48.75
CA ASP A 185 4.49 43.15 49.44
C ASP A 185 3.69 41.96 48.90
N GLN A 186 2.67 42.20 48.07
CA GLN A 186 1.90 41.16 47.38
C GLN A 186 2.48 40.79 46.01
N GLN A 187 3.58 41.41 45.59
CA GLN A 187 4.29 41.00 44.38
C GLN A 187 4.90 39.61 44.58
N VAL A 188 4.78 38.76 43.56
CA VAL A 188 5.27 37.39 43.57
C VAL A 188 6.21 37.21 42.41
N GLU A 189 7.38 36.64 42.67
CA GLU A 189 8.31 36.23 41.63
C GLU A 189 8.79 34.82 41.99
N VAL A 190 8.46 33.86 41.13
CA VAL A 190 8.89 32.48 41.19
C VAL A 190 9.81 32.26 40.00
N ILE A 191 11.08 32.01 40.27
CA ILE A 191 12.06 31.66 39.26
C ILE A 191 12.35 30.18 39.42
N GLN A 192 12.15 29.40 38.35
CA GLN A 192 12.63 28.03 38.29
C GLN A 192 14.12 28.04 37.93
N ASP A 193 14.96 27.59 38.86
CA ASP A 193 16.40 27.44 38.65
C ASP A 193 16.87 25.97 38.68
N ASP A 194 15.98 25.02 39.01
CA ASP A 194 16.27 23.58 39.07
C ASP A 194 15.62 22.76 37.94
N TYR A 195 16.37 22.57 36.87
CA TYR A 195 15.95 21.70 35.76
C TYR A 195 16.37 20.24 35.97
N LYS A 196 15.52 19.30 35.52
CA LYS A 196 15.82 17.86 35.61
C LYS A 196 17.05 17.49 34.79
N VAL A 197 17.26 18.16 33.65
CA VAL A 197 18.48 18.08 32.86
C VAL A 197 19.31 19.33 33.16
N THR A 198 20.46 19.16 33.79
CA THR A 198 21.28 20.26 34.33
C THR A 198 22.20 20.90 33.28
N SER A 199 22.46 20.22 32.17
CA SER A 199 23.22 20.73 31.03
C SER A 199 22.88 19.95 29.76
N LEU A 200 22.75 20.64 28.63
CA LEU A 200 22.42 20.04 27.34
C LEU A 200 23.50 20.36 26.30
N SER A 201 24.06 19.33 25.67
CA SER A 201 25.15 19.49 24.69
C SER A 201 25.07 18.50 23.52
N VAL A 202 25.73 18.83 22.42
CA VAL A 202 26.00 17.93 21.27
C VAL A 202 27.49 17.84 21.07
N ASP A 203 28.07 16.65 21.16
CA ASP A 203 29.51 16.43 21.03
C ASP A 203 30.34 17.40 21.90
N GLY A 204 29.86 17.60 23.14
CA GLY A 204 30.44 18.51 24.13
C GLY A 204 30.30 20.01 23.82
N LYS A 205 29.58 20.39 22.76
CA LYS A 205 29.21 21.79 22.47
C LYS A 205 27.88 22.09 23.17
N ASP A 206 27.89 23.09 24.05
CA ASP A 206 26.69 23.60 24.72
C ASP A 206 25.64 24.02 23.68
N MET A 207 24.40 23.60 23.90
CA MET A 207 23.26 23.89 23.02
C MET A 207 22.56 25.21 23.37
N LYS A 208 22.97 25.94 24.41
CA LYS A 208 22.36 27.23 24.75
C LYS A 208 22.40 28.20 23.57
N GLY A 209 21.24 28.77 23.22
CA GLY A 209 21.09 29.67 22.06
C GLY A 209 21.03 28.97 20.70
N TYR A 210 20.88 27.64 20.67
CA TYR A 210 20.56 26.95 19.43
C TYR A 210 19.15 27.33 18.92
N THR A 211 18.89 27.06 17.64
CA THR A 211 17.56 27.17 17.04
C THR A 211 17.03 25.80 16.58
N LEU A 212 15.72 25.67 16.42
CA LEU A 212 15.07 24.52 15.76
C LEU A 212 14.80 24.89 14.30
N ALA A 213 15.57 24.34 13.36
CA ALA A 213 15.45 24.61 11.93
C ALA A 213 14.57 23.55 11.26
N VAL A 214 13.43 23.97 10.69
CA VAL A 214 12.40 23.10 10.11
C VAL A 214 11.80 23.68 8.84
N ASP A 215 11.22 22.84 7.97
CA ASP A 215 10.38 23.32 6.87
C ASP A 215 9.01 23.75 7.43
N LYS A 216 8.81 25.06 7.57
CA LYS A 216 7.57 25.63 8.12
C LYS A 216 6.35 25.42 7.22
N ASN A 217 6.54 25.05 5.96
CA ASN A 217 5.44 24.70 5.06
C ASN A 217 4.98 23.26 5.28
N ASN A 218 5.80 22.42 5.90
CA ASN A 218 5.44 21.06 6.27
C ASN A 218 4.82 21.05 7.67
N LYS A 219 3.52 20.73 7.73
CA LYS A 219 2.77 20.69 8.99
C LYS A 219 3.34 19.70 10.00
N TYR A 220 3.88 18.57 9.54
CA TYR A 220 4.43 17.53 10.41
C TYR A 220 5.77 17.94 11.02
N HIS A 221 6.61 18.61 10.23
CA HIS A 221 7.87 19.17 10.72
C HIS A 221 7.61 20.28 11.73
N SER A 222 6.62 21.13 11.46
CA SER A 222 6.20 22.20 12.37
C SER A 222 5.66 21.64 13.69
N ALA A 223 4.89 20.56 13.64
CA ALA A 223 4.37 19.89 14.83
C ALA A 223 5.51 19.25 15.66
N ALA A 224 6.41 18.50 15.02
CA ALA A 224 7.59 17.94 15.68
C ALA A 224 8.47 19.02 16.33
N ALA A 225 8.68 20.15 15.63
CA ALA A 225 9.43 21.30 16.17
C ALA A 225 8.82 21.82 17.47
N LYS A 226 7.51 21.93 17.51
CA LYS A 226 6.77 22.46 18.66
C LYS A 226 6.91 21.54 19.88
N VAL A 227 6.69 20.24 19.68
CA VAL A 227 6.85 19.24 20.75
C VAL A 227 8.29 19.24 21.29
N LEU A 228 9.29 19.30 20.42
CA LEU A 228 10.70 19.41 20.80
C LEU A 228 10.96 20.68 21.60
N GLN A 229 10.50 21.84 21.12
CA GLN A 229 10.68 23.14 21.77
C GLN A 229 10.14 23.13 23.20
N GLU A 230 8.87 22.73 23.37
CA GLU A 230 8.19 22.69 24.67
C GLU A 230 8.89 21.72 25.63
N THR A 231 9.14 20.48 25.18
CA THR A 231 9.75 19.45 26.03
C THR A 231 11.18 19.81 26.42
N PHE A 232 12.01 20.33 25.50
CA PHE A 232 13.36 20.75 25.86
C PHE A 232 13.33 21.90 26.86
N TYR A 233 12.44 22.87 26.68
CA TYR A 233 12.35 24.00 27.58
C TYR A 233 11.92 23.58 29.00
N GLU A 234 10.90 22.75 29.14
CA GLU A 234 10.46 22.20 30.43
C GLU A 234 11.55 21.40 31.14
N ARG A 235 12.36 20.67 30.37
CA ARG A 235 13.32 19.72 30.93
C ARG A 235 14.69 20.31 31.19
N THR A 236 15.07 21.37 30.47
CA THR A 236 16.43 21.91 30.43
C THR A 236 16.50 23.42 30.66
N GLY A 237 15.38 24.14 30.53
CA GLY A 237 15.32 25.60 30.52
C GLY A 237 15.79 26.24 29.21
N TYR A 238 16.13 25.45 28.19
CA TYR A 238 16.65 25.97 26.93
C TYR A 238 15.50 26.18 25.95
N TRP A 239 15.19 27.44 25.69
CA TRP A 239 14.23 27.81 24.66
C TRP A 239 14.90 27.85 23.29
N PHE A 240 14.46 26.99 22.38
CA PHE A 240 14.98 26.93 21.02
C PHE A 240 14.04 27.64 20.05
N GLU A 241 14.48 28.78 19.50
CA GLU A 241 13.70 29.53 18.52
C GLU A 241 13.48 28.71 17.24
N ILE A 242 12.23 28.61 16.78
CA ILE A 242 11.89 27.87 15.55
C ILE A 242 12.17 28.76 14.33
N VAL A 243 13.15 28.37 13.53
CA VAL A 243 13.55 29.04 12.28
C VAL A 243 13.24 28.16 11.07
N ASP A 244 13.20 28.79 9.90
CA ASP A 244 13.08 28.05 8.64
C ASP A 244 14.42 27.36 8.31
N THR A 245 14.38 26.26 7.56
CA THR A 245 15.54 25.41 7.27
C THR A 245 16.65 26.18 6.55
N ASP A 246 16.28 27.16 5.72
CA ASP A 246 17.22 28.04 5.01
C ASP A 246 18.03 28.97 5.94
N LYS A 247 17.57 29.14 7.19
CA LYS A 247 18.24 29.93 8.25
C LYS A 247 19.02 29.05 9.23
N ALA A 248 19.15 27.75 8.98
CA ALA A 248 19.93 26.86 9.85
C ALA A 248 21.40 27.31 9.93
N THR A 249 21.95 27.31 11.15
CA THR A 249 23.36 27.61 11.43
C THR A 249 24.03 26.42 12.10
N ASP A 250 25.34 26.45 12.33
CA ASP A 250 26.05 25.40 13.09
C ASP A 250 25.55 25.27 14.55
N SER A 251 24.72 26.21 15.01
CA SER A 251 23.98 26.16 16.28
C SER A 251 22.48 25.97 16.03
N SER A 252 22.13 24.94 15.27
CA SER A 252 20.74 24.56 15.02
C SER A 252 20.55 23.06 15.22
N ILE A 253 19.41 22.69 15.78
CA ILE A 253 18.81 21.35 15.66
C ILE A 253 18.09 21.34 14.30
N VAL A 254 18.39 20.39 13.44
CA VAL A 254 17.86 20.36 12.07
C VAL A 254 16.88 19.20 11.93
N ILE A 255 15.64 19.50 11.55
CA ILE A 255 14.63 18.51 11.19
C ILE A 255 14.52 18.48 9.67
N LYS A 256 14.66 17.30 9.06
CA LYS A 256 14.55 17.18 7.61
C LYS A 256 13.96 15.85 7.16
N ALA A 257 13.22 15.94 6.05
CA ALA A 257 12.79 14.79 5.27
C ALA A 257 13.98 14.25 4.48
N VAL A 258 14.07 12.93 4.36
CA VAL A 258 15.07 12.25 3.54
C VAL A 258 14.41 11.14 2.72
N ALA A 259 15.12 10.59 1.73
CA ALA A 259 14.62 9.41 1.02
C ALA A 259 14.47 8.23 2.00
N LYS A 260 13.46 7.38 1.79
CA LYS A 260 13.11 6.27 2.70
C LYS A 260 14.27 5.30 2.93
N ASP A 261 15.11 5.11 1.93
CA ASP A 261 16.28 4.24 1.94
C ASP A 261 17.54 4.92 2.51
N ALA A 262 17.51 6.23 2.75
CA ALA A 262 18.65 6.96 3.31
C ALA A 262 18.83 6.74 4.82
N VAL A 263 17.79 6.26 5.52
CA VAL A 263 17.79 6.06 6.97
C VAL A 263 17.27 4.67 7.30
N GLU A 264 18.11 3.87 7.95
CA GLU A 264 17.74 2.55 8.45
C GLU A 264 16.61 2.68 9.49
N GLY A 265 15.54 1.89 9.32
CA GLY A 265 14.32 1.98 10.13
C GLY A 265 13.40 3.16 9.78
N GLY A 266 13.86 4.12 8.96
CA GLY A 266 13.05 5.27 8.55
C GLY A 266 13.10 6.48 9.50
N LEU A 267 13.67 6.36 10.70
CA LEU A 267 13.96 7.49 11.58
C LEU A 267 15.36 7.36 12.20
N LYS A 268 16.12 8.46 12.16
CA LYS A 268 17.40 8.59 12.86
C LYS A 268 17.58 9.99 13.44
N ILE A 269 18.00 10.04 14.69
CA ILE A 269 18.46 11.24 15.36
C ILE A 269 19.94 11.04 15.69
N SER A 270 20.76 11.95 15.18
CA SER A 270 22.22 11.80 15.22
C SER A 270 22.92 13.14 15.32
N THR A 271 24.20 13.11 15.64
CA THR A 271 25.07 14.28 15.55
C THR A 271 25.83 14.27 14.23
N ASN A 272 26.06 15.45 13.65
CA ASN A 272 26.82 15.59 12.41
C ASN A 272 28.21 16.22 12.63
N SER A 273 28.99 16.32 11.57
CA SER A 273 30.35 16.90 11.60
C SER A 273 30.40 18.38 12.03
N LYS A 274 29.26 19.09 12.00
CA LYS A 274 29.11 20.47 12.48
C LYS A 274 28.70 20.55 13.95
N LYS A 275 28.57 19.43 14.65
CA LYS A 275 28.05 19.34 16.02
C LYS A 275 26.62 19.89 16.14
N GLN A 276 25.80 19.56 15.15
CA GLN A 276 24.35 19.77 15.19
C GLN A 276 23.66 18.45 15.55
N LEU A 277 22.53 18.53 16.26
CA LEU A 277 21.59 17.44 16.35
C LEU A 277 20.73 17.45 15.08
N VAL A 278 20.65 16.32 14.39
CA VAL A 278 19.91 16.18 13.13
C VAL A 278 18.87 15.08 13.29
N ILE A 279 17.63 15.41 12.98
CA ILE A 279 16.47 14.51 12.97
C ILE A 279 16.13 14.25 11.49
N GLU A 280 16.37 13.02 11.05
CA GLU A 280 16.17 12.57 9.68
C GLU A 280 15.04 11.54 9.65
N CYS A 281 14.01 11.81 8.84
CA CYS A 281 12.86 10.93 8.70
C CYS A 281 12.54 10.64 7.24
N GLY A 282 12.35 9.37 6.89
CA GLY A 282 11.91 8.91 5.57
C GLY A 282 10.41 9.05 5.33
N TYR A 283 9.65 9.34 6.40
CA TYR A 283 8.19 9.36 6.42
C TYR A 283 7.69 10.63 7.10
N ASP A 284 7.47 11.69 6.31
CA ASP A 284 7.12 13.02 6.84
C ASP A 284 5.95 13.00 7.83
N ASN A 285 4.93 12.20 7.56
CA ASN A 285 3.75 12.09 8.41
C ASN A 285 3.99 11.39 9.75
N MET A 286 5.18 10.84 9.98
CA MET A 286 5.55 10.12 11.19
C MET A 286 6.60 10.85 12.04
N ILE A 287 7.16 11.95 11.55
CA ILE A 287 8.25 12.65 12.24
C ILE A 287 7.87 13.23 13.60
N GLU A 288 6.59 13.58 13.79
CA GLU A 288 6.05 14.09 15.05
C GLU A 288 6.02 12.99 16.12
N ALA A 289 5.36 11.87 15.84
CA ALA A 289 5.29 10.72 16.75
C ALA A 289 6.69 10.17 17.07
N ALA A 290 7.55 10.10 16.07
CA ALA A 290 8.96 9.76 16.23
C ALA A 290 9.72 10.72 17.17
N ALA A 291 9.44 12.02 17.09
CA ALA A 291 10.03 13.01 17.98
C ALA A 291 9.51 12.86 19.41
N ASP A 292 8.23 12.57 19.60
CA ASP A 292 7.63 12.26 20.90
C ASP A 292 8.31 11.06 21.56
N ASP A 293 8.49 9.95 20.83
CA ASP A 293 9.12 8.74 21.37
C ASP A 293 10.59 8.99 21.72
N PHE A 294 11.33 9.70 20.87
CA PHE A 294 12.68 10.17 21.18
C PHE A 294 12.72 10.99 22.48
N LEU A 295 11.80 11.95 22.63
CA LEU A 295 11.73 12.80 23.80
C LEU A 295 11.42 11.99 25.05
N ALA A 296 10.49 11.04 24.98
CA ALA A 296 10.14 10.15 26.08
C ALA A 296 11.36 9.33 26.54
N ASP A 297 12.02 8.65 25.61
CA ASP A 297 13.08 7.69 25.89
C ASP A 297 14.41 8.34 26.26
N VAL A 298 14.71 9.51 25.69
CA VAL A 298 16.02 10.14 25.85
C VAL A 298 15.93 11.34 26.78
N VAL A 299 15.09 12.34 26.46
CA VAL A 299 15.10 13.62 27.17
C VAL A 299 14.34 13.52 28.49
N ILE A 300 13.14 12.93 28.47
CA ILE A 300 12.24 12.82 29.62
C ILE A 300 12.77 11.81 30.63
N ALA A 301 13.38 10.71 30.18
CA ALA A 301 13.99 9.72 31.06
C ALA A 301 15.25 10.23 31.79
N THR A 302 15.95 11.23 31.25
CA THR A 302 17.25 11.67 31.78
C THR A 302 17.15 12.55 33.03
N ARG A 303 18.14 12.44 33.92
CA ARG A 303 18.42 13.37 35.03
C ARG A 303 19.90 13.76 35.02
N GLY A 304 20.23 15.02 35.27
CA GLY A 304 21.62 15.51 35.24
C GLY A 304 22.07 15.95 33.85
N ALA A 305 23.35 15.74 33.50
CA ALA A 305 23.90 16.17 32.22
C ALA A 305 23.46 15.28 31.04
N LEU A 306 23.00 15.89 29.94
CA LEU A 306 22.66 15.23 28.69
C LEU A 306 23.58 15.72 27.57
N ASP A 307 24.32 14.80 26.94
CA ASP A 307 25.25 15.09 25.84
C ASP A 307 24.96 14.12 24.70
N PHE A 308 24.43 14.64 23.61
CA PHE A 308 24.12 13.87 22.40
C PHE A 308 25.40 13.53 21.65
N LYS A 309 25.54 12.25 21.27
CA LYS A 309 26.68 11.67 20.54
C LYS A 309 26.23 10.96 19.27
N GLU A 310 27.18 10.73 18.37
CA GLU A 310 27.05 10.10 17.04
C GLU A 310 25.65 9.60 16.66
N THR A 311 25.18 8.48 17.21
CA THR A 311 23.78 8.04 17.08
C THR A 311 23.08 8.19 18.42
N VAL A 312 22.02 9.00 18.44
CA VAL A 312 21.25 9.30 19.66
C VAL A 312 20.03 8.39 19.76
N TYR A 313 19.27 8.29 18.69
CA TYR A 313 18.01 7.56 18.65
C TYR A 313 17.73 7.06 17.24
N THR A 314 17.17 5.87 17.14
CA THR A 314 16.71 5.27 15.88
C THR A 314 15.43 4.54 16.17
N ASP A 315 14.48 4.65 15.26
CA ASP A 315 13.23 3.91 15.35
C ASP A 315 12.89 3.29 14.00
N ASP A 316 12.33 2.08 14.05
CA ASP A 316 11.86 1.39 12.86
C ASP A 316 10.39 1.72 12.61
N ILE A 317 10.19 2.89 12.02
CA ILE A 317 8.91 3.37 11.51
C ILE A 317 8.71 2.98 10.04
N SER A 318 9.57 2.15 9.44
CA SER A 318 9.42 1.73 8.04
C SER A 318 8.30 0.70 7.84
N VAL A 319 7.80 0.16 8.97
CA VAL A 319 6.83 -0.91 9.02
C VAL A 319 5.63 -0.50 9.87
N VAL A 320 4.44 -0.90 9.43
CA VAL A 320 3.23 -0.86 10.26
C VAL A 320 2.69 -2.26 10.52
N TYR A 321 2.17 -2.50 11.72
CA TYR A 321 1.58 -3.78 12.09
C TYR A 321 0.06 -3.68 12.20
N TYR A 322 -0.65 -4.75 11.88
CA TYR A 322 -2.11 -4.82 12.05
C TYR A 322 -2.57 -4.52 13.49
N LYS A 323 -1.75 -4.84 14.49
CA LYS A 323 -2.06 -4.58 15.91
C LYS A 323 -2.18 -3.07 16.22
N ASP A 324 -1.46 -2.23 15.48
CA ASP A 324 -1.43 -0.78 15.67
C ASP A 324 -2.77 -0.15 15.28
N PHE A 325 -3.56 -0.89 14.48
CA PHE A 325 -4.91 -0.56 14.02
C PHE A 325 -5.98 -1.44 14.68
N GLY A 326 -5.65 -2.06 15.81
CA GLY A 326 -6.61 -2.77 16.65
C GLY A 326 -6.87 -4.24 16.31
N ALA A 327 -6.16 -4.83 15.34
CA ALA A 327 -6.30 -6.26 15.03
C ALA A 327 -5.95 -7.13 16.25
N LYS A 328 -6.77 -8.13 16.53
CA LYS A 328 -6.57 -9.08 17.63
C LYS A 328 -5.63 -10.20 17.22
N GLY A 329 -5.79 -10.72 16.00
CA GLY A 329 -5.00 -11.83 15.50
C GLY A 329 -5.13 -13.10 16.36
N ASP A 330 -6.31 -13.30 16.97
CA ASP A 330 -6.62 -14.41 17.87
C ASP A 330 -7.33 -15.59 17.19
N GLY A 331 -7.60 -15.49 15.88
CA GLY A 331 -8.33 -16.48 15.08
C GLY A 331 -9.85 -16.47 15.28
N ILE A 332 -10.36 -15.55 16.10
CA ILE A 332 -11.77 -15.47 16.50
C ILE A 332 -12.38 -14.15 16.02
N ALA A 333 -11.78 -13.01 16.36
CA ALA A 333 -12.28 -11.70 15.98
C ALA A 333 -12.15 -11.47 14.47
N ASP A 334 -13.13 -10.80 13.87
CA ASP A 334 -13.02 -10.34 12.48
C ASP A 334 -12.04 -9.18 12.41
N ASP A 335 -10.85 -9.44 11.88
CA ASP A 335 -9.75 -8.47 11.82
C ASP A 335 -9.79 -7.63 10.51
N PHE A 336 -10.77 -7.85 9.63
CA PHE A 336 -10.83 -7.23 8.29
C PHE A 336 -10.62 -5.70 8.30
N PHE A 337 -11.32 -4.96 9.15
CA PHE A 337 -11.23 -3.50 9.17
C PHE A 337 -9.89 -3.00 9.72
N ALA A 338 -9.31 -3.69 10.71
CA ALA A 338 -7.99 -3.35 11.23
C ALA A 338 -6.89 -3.61 10.19
N LEU A 339 -7.01 -4.71 9.44
CA LEU A 339 -6.14 -4.97 8.28
C LEU A 339 -6.30 -3.87 7.23
N LYS A 340 -7.55 -3.52 6.87
CA LYS A 340 -7.84 -2.48 5.90
C LYS A 340 -7.23 -1.13 6.31
N GLU A 341 -7.41 -0.72 7.55
CA GLU A 341 -6.90 0.57 8.05
C GLU A 341 -5.37 0.62 8.05
N ALA A 342 -4.70 -0.49 8.39
CA ALA A 342 -3.25 -0.58 8.31
C ALA A 342 -2.72 -0.42 6.89
N HIS A 343 -3.38 -1.05 5.90
CA HIS A 343 -3.03 -0.89 4.50
C HIS A 343 -3.38 0.50 3.97
N ASP A 344 -4.53 1.07 4.31
CA ASP A 344 -4.92 2.42 3.91
C ASP A 344 -3.90 3.45 4.42
N PHE A 345 -3.43 3.31 5.66
CA PHE A 345 -2.37 4.12 6.22
C PHE A 345 -1.03 3.91 5.50
N ALA A 346 -0.62 2.65 5.33
CA ALA A 346 0.63 2.30 4.65
C ALA A 346 0.66 2.78 3.19
N ASN A 347 -0.47 2.75 2.47
CA ASN A 347 -0.56 3.23 1.10
C ASN A 347 -0.36 4.74 1.00
N ILE A 348 -0.74 5.50 2.04
CA ILE A 348 -0.54 6.96 2.09
C ILE A 348 0.90 7.30 2.45
N SER A 349 1.50 6.59 3.41
CA SER A 349 2.87 6.84 3.89
C SER A 349 3.94 6.14 3.05
N GLY A 350 3.55 5.12 2.29
CA GLY A 350 4.40 4.17 1.60
C GLY A 350 5.28 3.32 2.53
N GLN A 351 4.78 2.96 3.72
CA GLN A 351 5.40 2.01 4.66
C GLN A 351 5.12 0.57 4.25
N THR A 352 5.95 -0.37 4.70
CA THR A 352 5.69 -1.80 4.53
C THR A 352 4.66 -2.26 5.55
N VAL A 353 3.67 -3.05 5.14
CA VAL A 353 2.74 -3.68 6.09
C VAL A 353 3.29 -5.01 6.56
N LYS A 354 3.35 -5.23 7.87
CA LYS A 354 3.82 -6.50 8.45
C LYS A 354 2.80 -7.13 9.37
N ALA A 355 2.48 -8.39 9.12
CA ALA A 355 1.69 -9.18 10.05
C ALA A 355 2.56 -9.62 11.24
N THR A 356 1.96 -9.69 12.43
CA THR A 356 2.69 -10.18 13.61
C THR A 356 2.85 -11.70 13.52
N SER A 357 4.10 -12.18 13.56
CA SER A 357 4.40 -13.61 13.53
C SER A 357 3.69 -14.36 14.67
N GLY A 358 3.15 -15.54 14.37
CA GLY A 358 2.41 -16.38 15.32
C GLY A 358 0.96 -15.97 15.57
N LYS A 359 0.48 -14.88 14.97
CA LYS A 359 -0.93 -14.48 15.02
C LYS A 359 -1.76 -15.15 13.91
N THR A 360 -3.06 -15.29 14.18
CA THR A 360 -4.05 -15.79 13.22
C THR A 360 -5.12 -14.73 13.01
N TYR A 361 -5.19 -14.14 11.82
CA TYR A 361 -6.18 -13.12 11.50
C TYR A 361 -7.41 -13.77 10.87
N ARG A 362 -8.58 -13.68 11.50
CA ARG A 362 -9.82 -14.20 10.91
C ARG A 362 -10.45 -13.09 10.07
N ILE A 363 -10.88 -13.45 8.86
CA ILE A 363 -11.57 -12.57 7.93
C ILE A 363 -12.91 -13.25 7.62
N ASN A 364 -13.96 -12.82 8.30
CA ASN A 364 -15.33 -13.29 8.02
C ASN A 364 -16.22 -12.19 7.41
N HIS A 365 -15.69 -10.96 7.30
CA HIS A 365 -16.38 -9.85 6.66
C HIS A 365 -16.87 -10.22 5.26
N THR A 366 -18.15 -9.97 4.98
CA THR A 366 -18.72 -10.12 3.64
C THR A 366 -18.50 -8.85 2.83
N ASN A 367 -18.30 -8.98 1.53
CA ASN A 367 -17.93 -7.88 0.66
C ASN A 367 -19.01 -6.78 0.44
N LYS A 368 -20.17 -6.73 1.14
CA LYS A 368 -21.01 -5.50 1.22
C LYS A 368 -21.07 -4.98 2.64
N ASN A 369 -20.82 -3.68 2.76
CA ASN A 369 -21.46 -2.85 3.77
C ASN A 369 -22.31 -1.79 3.03
N GLY A 370 -23.63 -1.79 3.25
CA GLY A 370 -24.52 -0.78 2.66
C GLY A 370 -24.58 -0.71 1.12
N GLY A 371 -24.32 -1.81 0.41
CA GLY A 371 -24.36 -1.86 -1.07
C GLY A 371 -23.01 -1.70 -1.78
N THR A 372 -21.94 -1.35 -1.07
CA THR A 372 -20.60 -1.09 -1.66
C THR A 372 -19.64 -2.26 -1.42
N ALA A 373 -18.91 -2.65 -2.47
CA ALA A 373 -17.84 -3.65 -2.41
C ALA A 373 -16.74 -3.22 -1.42
N GLN A 374 -16.39 -4.07 -0.45
CA GLN A 374 -15.29 -3.82 0.50
C GLN A 374 -14.11 -4.73 0.19
N TYR A 375 -12.90 -4.17 0.16
CA TYR A 375 -11.63 -4.88 -0.03
C TYR A 375 -10.48 -4.08 0.61
N ILE A 376 -9.33 -4.76 0.76
CA ILE A 376 -8.08 -4.22 1.27
C ILE A 376 -7.19 -3.90 0.06
N SER A 377 -6.95 -2.61 -0.20
CA SER A 377 -6.06 -2.16 -1.27
C SER A 377 -4.60 -2.27 -0.81
N ILE A 378 -3.73 -2.86 -1.62
CA ILE A 378 -2.30 -3.01 -1.35
C ILE A 378 -1.53 -2.25 -2.43
N LYS A 379 -0.79 -1.21 -2.04
CA LYS A 379 0.08 -0.43 -2.94
C LYS A 379 1.54 -0.43 -2.48
N THR A 380 1.82 -0.99 -1.31
CA THR A 380 3.16 -1.10 -0.73
C THR A 380 3.60 -2.54 -0.53
N ASN A 381 4.86 -2.72 -0.14
CA ASN A 381 5.38 -4.04 0.22
C ASN A 381 4.64 -4.61 1.43
N VAL A 382 4.53 -5.93 1.45
CA VAL A 382 3.83 -6.67 2.50
C VAL A 382 4.66 -7.84 2.98
N ASP A 383 4.76 -8.02 4.30
CA ASP A 383 5.38 -9.17 4.94
C ASP A 383 4.39 -9.85 5.89
N TRP A 384 3.86 -10.98 5.45
CA TRP A 384 2.99 -11.87 6.22
C TRP A 384 3.73 -13.07 6.79
N THR A 385 5.06 -13.09 6.74
CA THR A 385 5.87 -14.23 7.15
C THR A 385 5.60 -14.64 8.60
N GLY A 386 5.22 -15.90 8.77
CA GLY A 386 4.91 -16.48 10.08
C GLY A 386 3.53 -16.15 10.65
N ALA A 387 2.71 -15.37 9.94
CA ALA A 387 1.31 -15.15 10.28
C ALA A 387 0.38 -16.15 9.57
N LYS A 388 -0.79 -16.36 10.16
CA LYS A 388 -1.87 -17.17 9.60
C LYS A 388 -3.11 -16.32 9.34
N PHE A 389 -3.89 -16.73 8.36
CA PHE A 389 -5.14 -16.08 7.99
C PHE A 389 -6.22 -17.13 7.80
N THR A 390 -7.37 -16.91 8.40
CA THR A 390 -8.56 -17.75 8.21
C THR A 390 -9.56 -16.95 7.41
N ILE A 391 -9.76 -17.31 6.15
CA ILE A 391 -10.85 -16.78 5.33
C ILE A 391 -12.08 -17.61 5.64
N ASP A 392 -13.00 -17.02 6.40
CA ASP A 392 -14.18 -17.71 6.89
C ASP A 392 -15.37 -17.44 5.98
N ASP A 393 -15.58 -18.33 5.01
CA ASP A 393 -16.67 -18.24 4.06
C ASP A 393 -17.91 -19.05 4.51
N SER A 394 -17.92 -19.53 5.76
CA SER A 394 -18.94 -20.47 6.25
C SER A 394 -20.37 -19.91 6.29
N ASN A 395 -20.52 -18.58 6.31
CA ASN A 395 -21.81 -17.87 6.39
C ASN A 395 -21.92 -16.72 5.37
N ILE A 396 -21.36 -16.88 4.16
CA ILE A 396 -21.51 -15.86 3.11
C ILE A 396 -22.93 -15.89 2.54
N ASP A 397 -23.75 -14.93 2.99
CA ASP A 397 -25.09 -14.66 2.45
C ASP A 397 -24.98 -13.66 1.30
N TYR A 398 -24.60 -14.09 0.08
CA TYR A 398 -24.33 -13.11 -0.97
C TYR A 398 -24.39 -13.55 -2.43
N PHE A 399 -25.57 -13.39 -3.03
CA PHE A 399 -25.72 -13.21 -4.47
C PHE A 399 -26.76 -12.11 -4.69
N ASP A 400 -26.39 -11.03 -5.39
CA ASP A 400 -27.29 -9.88 -5.60
C ASP A 400 -28.12 -9.97 -6.90
N GLY A 401 -28.36 -11.19 -7.37
CA GLY A 401 -29.09 -11.44 -8.61
C GLY A 401 -28.33 -11.04 -9.89
N THR A 402 -27.11 -10.48 -9.81
CA THR A 402 -26.29 -10.13 -11.00
C THR A 402 -25.31 -11.22 -11.43
N GLY A 403 -25.19 -12.32 -10.66
CA GLY A 403 -24.31 -13.44 -11.01
C GLY A 403 -22.82 -13.20 -10.75
N GLN A 404 -22.47 -12.25 -9.88
CA GLN A 404 -21.10 -12.09 -9.37
C GLN A 404 -21.10 -12.02 -7.84
N ALA A 405 -20.43 -12.98 -7.19
CA ALA A 405 -20.26 -12.98 -5.74
C ALA A 405 -18.95 -12.29 -5.35
N GLY A 406 -19.00 -10.96 -5.31
CA GLY A 406 -18.05 -10.14 -4.57
C GLY A 406 -16.72 -9.81 -5.26
N THR A 407 -15.87 -9.10 -4.51
CA THR A 407 -14.53 -8.63 -4.88
C THR A 407 -13.48 -9.38 -4.07
N HIS A 408 -12.26 -9.57 -4.58
CA HIS A 408 -11.19 -10.19 -3.78
C HIS A 408 -10.93 -9.44 -2.48
N ILE A 409 -10.51 -10.16 -1.43
CA ILE A 409 -10.26 -9.59 -0.09
C ILE A 409 -9.09 -8.61 -0.16
N PHE A 410 -8.01 -9.00 -0.84
CA PHE A 410 -6.86 -8.17 -1.10
C PHE A 410 -6.77 -7.86 -2.59
N ILE A 411 -6.59 -6.59 -2.93
CA ILE A 411 -6.34 -6.15 -4.31
C ILE A 411 -5.04 -5.37 -4.33
N VAL A 412 -4.05 -5.88 -5.05
CA VAL A 412 -2.78 -5.21 -5.31
C VAL A 412 -2.96 -4.25 -6.47
N GLU A 413 -2.79 -2.96 -6.22
CA GLU A 413 -3.17 -1.90 -7.15
C GLU A 413 -1.99 -0.99 -7.48
N SER A 414 -2.03 -0.39 -8.66
CA SER A 414 -1.10 0.68 -9.02
C SER A 414 -1.49 1.98 -8.30
N GLU A 415 -0.52 2.89 -8.17
CA GLU A 415 -0.78 4.29 -7.84
C GLU A 415 -1.34 5.07 -9.04
N TYR A 416 -1.25 4.51 -10.26
CA TYR A 416 -1.77 5.12 -11.47
C TYR A 416 -3.16 4.60 -11.82
N ASP A 417 -4.07 5.53 -12.14
CA ASP A 417 -5.38 5.19 -12.69
C ASP A 417 -5.24 4.68 -14.13
N GLN A 418 -6.12 3.73 -14.51
CA GLN A 418 -6.25 3.29 -15.89
C GLN A 418 -6.91 4.39 -16.74
N LEU A 419 -6.38 4.61 -17.95
CA LEU A 419 -6.96 5.54 -18.92
C LEU A 419 -7.68 4.76 -20.01
N ARG A 420 -9.01 4.91 -20.12
CA ARG A 420 -9.78 4.33 -21.21
C ARG A 420 -10.01 5.36 -22.32
N ILE A 421 -9.57 5.05 -23.53
CA ILE A 421 -9.77 5.86 -24.73
C ILE A 421 -10.87 5.22 -25.57
N THR A 422 -11.98 5.92 -25.77
CA THR A 422 -13.11 5.53 -26.64
C THR A 422 -13.44 6.58 -27.70
N ASP A 423 -12.69 7.68 -27.72
CA ASP A 423 -12.87 8.76 -28.69
C ASP A 423 -12.37 8.29 -30.07
N THR A 424 -13.31 8.05 -30.97
CA THR A 424 -13.03 7.51 -32.31
C THR A 424 -12.13 8.42 -33.13
N SER A 425 -12.11 9.74 -32.88
CA SER A 425 -11.20 10.64 -33.57
C SER A 425 -9.73 10.35 -33.23
N LYS A 426 -9.46 9.93 -31.99
CA LYS A 426 -8.12 9.56 -31.50
C LYS A 426 -7.71 8.12 -31.85
N LEU A 427 -8.65 7.27 -32.22
CA LEU A 427 -8.39 5.85 -32.55
C LEU A 427 -8.46 5.57 -34.05
N SER A 428 -9.00 6.50 -34.85
CA SER A 428 -9.22 6.30 -36.29
C SER A 428 -7.94 5.96 -37.08
N HIS A 429 -6.77 6.47 -36.66
CA HIS A 429 -5.49 6.16 -37.30
C HIS A 429 -4.94 4.77 -36.94
N LEU A 430 -5.56 4.06 -36.00
CA LEU A 430 -5.23 2.69 -35.62
C LEU A 430 -6.04 1.64 -36.39
N SER A 431 -6.89 2.04 -37.33
CA SER A 431 -7.57 1.10 -38.22
C SER A 431 -6.54 0.35 -39.08
N GLY A 432 -6.66 -0.98 -39.13
CA GLY A 432 -5.75 -1.86 -39.87
C GLY A 432 -4.49 -2.27 -39.12
N ILE A 433 -4.35 -1.96 -37.82
CA ILE A 433 -3.29 -2.56 -37.01
C ILE A 433 -3.53 -4.07 -36.87
N GLY A 434 -2.46 -4.83 -36.69
CA GLY A 434 -2.48 -6.28 -36.66
C GLY A 434 -1.09 -6.89 -36.68
N LYS A 435 -0.97 -8.12 -37.19
CA LYS A 435 0.30 -8.85 -37.21
C LYS A 435 1.40 -8.03 -37.90
N GLY A 436 2.56 -7.92 -37.24
CA GLY A 436 3.72 -7.15 -37.73
C GLY A 436 3.63 -5.65 -37.51
N THR A 437 2.61 -5.15 -36.81
CA THR A 437 2.52 -3.74 -36.41
C THR A 437 3.65 -3.40 -35.45
N ALA A 438 4.56 -2.53 -35.88
CA ALA A 438 5.72 -2.13 -35.08
C ALA A 438 5.44 -0.97 -34.11
N LYS A 439 4.35 -0.21 -34.32
CA LYS A 439 4.06 1.00 -33.55
C LYS A 439 2.56 1.21 -33.35
N VAL A 440 2.16 1.54 -32.13
CA VAL A 440 0.84 2.04 -31.74
C VAL A 440 1.02 3.40 -31.08
N ASP A 441 0.85 4.48 -31.85
CA ASP A 441 1.12 5.83 -31.38
C ASP A 441 -0.14 6.48 -30.77
N LEU A 442 -0.13 6.64 -29.44
CA LEU A 442 -1.19 7.30 -28.66
C LEU A 442 -0.71 8.60 -27.99
N GLY A 443 0.54 9.01 -28.23
CA GLY A 443 1.13 10.23 -27.63
C GLY A 443 1.18 10.24 -26.09
N LEU A 444 1.35 9.08 -25.46
CA LEU A 444 1.32 8.95 -23.99
C LEU A 444 2.53 9.60 -23.29
N GLY A 445 3.72 9.48 -23.89
CA GLY A 445 4.98 9.97 -23.30
C GLY A 445 5.55 9.09 -22.19
N TYR A 446 5.04 7.88 -21.99
CA TYR A 446 5.51 6.89 -21.01
C TYR A 446 5.20 5.46 -21.49
N PRO A 447 5.96 4.44 -21.05
CA PRO A 447 5.67 3.04 -21.37
C PRO A 447 4.34 2.60 -20.73
N ALA A 448 3.60 1.78 -21.46
CA ALA A 448 2.28 1.32 -21.01
C ALA A 448 1.94 -0.06 -21.59
N MET A 449 1.14 -0.79 -20.84
CA MET A 449 0.41 -1.95 -21.36
C MET A 449 -0.95 -1.47 -21.88
N LEU A 450 -1.27 -1.84 -23.11
CA LEU A 450 -2.52 -1.54 -23.78
C LEU A 450 -3.40 -2.80 -23.78
N ILE A 451 -4.70 -2.61 -23.57
CA ILE A 451 -5.71 -3.60 -23.95
C ILE A 451 -6.49 -3.02 -25.12
N VAL A 452 -6.28 -3.62 -26.29
CA VAL A 452 -6.84 -3.13 -27.57
C VAL A 452 -8.11 -3.90 -27.88
N TYR A 453 -9.21 -3.19 -28.14
CA TYR A 453 -10.52 -3.80 -28.39
C TYR A 453 -11.06 -3.48 -29.77
N ASN A 454 -11.73 -4.48 -30.34
CA ASN A 454 -12.74 -4.29 -31.37
C ASN A 454 -14.07 -4.85 -30.84
N ARG A 455 -14.95 -3.95 -30.40
CA ARG A 455 -16.27 -4.30 -29.87
C ARG A 455 -17.28 -4.68 -30.95
N ASN A 456 -16.95 -4.46 -32.23
CA ASN A 456 -17.81 -4.86 -33.34
C ASN A 456 -17.60 -6.32 -33.74
N HIS A 457 -16.50 -6.94 -33.30
CA HIS A 457 -16.15 -8.32 -33.65
C HIS A 457 -16.14 -9.23 -32.44
N ARG A 458 -16.67 -10.44 -32.62
CA ARG A 458 -16.72 -11.50 -31.60
C ARG A 458 -15.88 -12.68 -32.01
N VAL A 459 -14.98 -13.09 -31.12
CA VAL A 459 -14.08 -14.25 -31.23
C VAL A 459 -14.35 -15.24 -30.10
N TYR A 460 -13.77 -16.44 -30.17
CA TYR A 460 -13.94 -17.51 -29.17
C TYR A 460 -15.40 -17.90 -28.95
N ARG A 461 -16.17 -17.99 -30.03
CA ARG A 461 -17.54 -18.53 -30.03
C ARG A 461 -17.49 -20.04 -29.81
N ARG A 462 -18.15 -20.56 -28.76
CA ARG A 462 -18.03 -21.98 -28.41
C ARG A 462 -18.95 -22.88 -29.23
N SER A 463 -18.43 -24.01 -29.71
CA SER A 463 -19.22 -25.04 -30.41
C SER A 463 -19.74 -26.11 -29.45
N GLY A 464 -21.02 -26.48 -29.55
CA GLY A 464 -21.62 -27.59 -28.78
C GLY A 464 -22.98 -27.26 -28.16
N SER A 465 -23.88 -28.25 -28.14
CA SER A 465 -25.28 -28.09 -27.68
C SER A 465 -25.43 -27.88 -26.17
N GLY A 466 -24.37 -28.09 -25.39
CA GLY A 466 -24.35 -27.92 -23.93
C GLY A 466 -23.97 -26.52 -23.44
N TYR A 467 -23.73 -25.56 -24.33
CA TYR A 467 -23.30 -24.19 -23.97
C TYR A 467 -24.43 -23.18 -24.05
N SER A 468 -24.41 -22.17 -23.17
CA SER A 468 -25.40 -21.09 -23.19
C SER A 468 -25.27 -20.22 -24.44
N GLU A 469 -26.33 -19.48 -24.79
CA GLU A 469 -26.31 -18.50 -25.89
C GLU A 469 -25.16 -17.50 -25.74
N SER A 470 -24.90 -17.04 -24.51
CA SER A 470 -23.80 -16.12 -24.22
C SER A 470 -22.42 -16.74 -24.45
N GLN A 471 -22.24 -18.04 -24.15
CA GLN A 471 -21.00 -18.77 -24.42
C GLN A 471 -20.80 -19.03 -25.92
N GLN A 472 -21.88 -19.31 -26.65
CA GLN A 472 -21.85 -19.48 -28.11
C GLN A 472 -21.62 -18.15 -28.85
N ALA A 473 -22.06 -17.02 -28.28
CA ALA A 473 -21.83 -15.68 -28.85
C ALA A 473 -20.36 -15.21 -28.83
N GLY A 474 -19.52 -15.84 -27.98
CA GLY A 474 -18.11 -15.50 -27.84
C GLY A 474 -17.85 -14.18 -27.09
N THR A 475 -16.60 -13.74 -27.10
CA THR A 475 -16.14 -12.52 -26.42
C THR A 475 -15.70 -11.46 -27.43
N TYR A 476 -15.62 -10.21 -27.01
CA TYR A 476 -15.08 -9.15 -27.87
C TYR A 476 -13.63 -9.45 -28.22
N GLN A 477 -13.25 -9.18 -29.47
CA GLN A 477 -11.86 -9.24 -29.91
C GLN A 477 -11.03 -8.28 -29.06
N GLN A 478 -10.07 -8.84 -28.35
CA GLN A 478 -9.23 -8.11 -27.42
C GLN A 478 -7.88 -8.81 -27.24
N GLU A 479 -6.83 -8.03 -27.04
CA GLU A 479 -5.53 -8.56 -26.65
C GLU A 479 -4.68 -7.50 -25.95
N VAL A 480 -3.64 -7.99 -25.26
CA VAL A 480 -2.66 -7.17 -24.54
C VAL A 480 -1.47 -6.84 -25.44
N ILE A 481 -1.07 -5.58 -25.47
CA ILE A 481 0.08 -5.07 -26.24
C ILE A 481 0.92 -4.17 -25.33
N LEU A 482 2.21 -4.45 -25.20
CA LEU A 482 3.14 -3.57 -24.47
C LEU A 482 3.76 -2.56 -25.45
N ILE A 483 3.82 -1.30 -25.04
CA ILE A 483 4.48 -0.23 -25.80
C ILE A 483 5.50 0.52 -24.94
N ASP A 484 6.55 1.00 -25.58
CA ASP A 484 7.47 1.97 -24.97
C ASP A 484 6.89 3.39 -24.94
N LYS A 485 7.66 4.35 -24.40
CA LYS A 485 7.26 5.77 -24.30
C LYS A 485 6.96 6.44 -25.65
N ASP A 486 7.52 5.90 -26.73
CA ASP A 486 7.40 6.43 -28.09
C ASP A 486 6.31 5.69 -28.88
N GLY A 487 5.66 4.67 -28.29
CA GLY A 487 4.60 3.86 -28.88
C GLY A 487 5.10 2.65 -29.68
N ASN A 488 6.39 2.30 -29.62
CA ASN A 488 6.89 1.12 -30.30
C ASN A 488 6.39 -0.14 -29.57
N VAL A 489 5.91 -1.13 -30.33
CA VAL A 489 5.36 -2.38 -29.81
C VAL A 489 6.49 -3.31 -29.37
N ASP A 490 6.39 -3.84 -28.16
CA ASP A 490 7.33 -4.82 -27.64
C ASP A 490 7.15 -6.18 -28.35
N GLU A 491 8.26 -6.74 -28.83
CA GLU A 491 8.28 -8.01 -29.59
C GLU A 491 7.77 -9.21 -28.78
N SER A 492 7.76 -9.13 -27.44
CA SER A 492 7.18 -10.16 -26.57
C SER A 492 5.65 -10.17 -26.58
N THR A 493 5.00 -9.12 -27.09
CA THR A 493 3.53 -8.99 -27.14
C THR A 493 2.99 -8.76 -28.55
N PRO A 494 3.37 -9.58 -29.55
CA PRO A 494 2.94 -9.35 -30.93
C PRO A 494 1.43 -9.52 -31.07
N PHE A 495 0.81 -8.81 -32.02
CA PHE A 495 -0.60 -8.95 -32.32
C PHE A 495 -0.96 -10.38 -32.74
N LEU A 496 -1.97 -10.97 -32.09
CA LEU A 496 -2.56 -12.25 -32.49
C LEU A 496 -3.55 -12.05 -33.63
N PHE A 497 -4.29 -10.94 -33.60
CA PHE A 497 -5.35 -10.64 -34.55
C PHE A 497 -5.07 -9.39 -35.38
N ASP A 498 -5.74 -9.31 -36.52
CA ASP A 498 -5.84 -8.08 -37.30
C ASP A 498 -7.11 -7.32 -36.89
N TYR A 499 -7.01 -6.00 -36.78
CA TYR A 499 -8.06 -5.10 -36.34
C TYR A 499 -8.46 -4.21 -37.52
N ASP A 500 -9.61 -4.49 -38.12
CA ASP A 500 -10.23 -3.59 -39.11
C ASP A 500 -10.54 -2.22 -38.50
N VAL A 501 -10.98 -2.22 -37.23
CA VAL A 501 -11.19 -1.02 -36.43
C VAL A 501 -10.79 -1.26 -34.98
N VAL A 502 -10.26 -0.23 -34.34
CA VAL A 502 -10.06 -0.17 -32.89
C VAL A 502 -11.18 0.68 -32.29
N THR A 503 -12.03 0.07 -31.47
CA THR A 503 -13.18 0.76 -30.84
C THR A 503 -12.84 1.38 -29.50
N ASP A 504 -11.93 0.74 -28.76
CA ASP A 504 -11.46 1.23 -27.48
C ASP A 504 -10.06 0.70 -27.14
N VAL A 505 -9.31 1.51 -26.40
CA VAL A 505 -8.02 1.10 -25.82
C VAL A 505 -8.03 1.43 -24.34
N THR A 506 -7.74 0.44 -23.50
CA THR A 506 -7.41 0.69 -22.08
C THR A 506 -5.90 0.81 -21.97
N VAL A 507 -5.43 1.93 -21.45
CA VAL A 507 -4.03 2.23 -21.18
C VAL A 507 -3.75 2.00 -19.71
N ILE A 508 -2.80 1.12 -19.44
CA ILE A 508 -2.35 0.76 -18.09
C ILE A 508 -0.88 1.16 -18.01
N ARG A 509 -0.60 2.24 -17.30
CA ARG A 509 0.77 2.70 -17.09
C ARG A 509 1.54 1.64 -16.32
N THR A 510 2.71 1.27 -16.81
CA THR A 510 3.52 0.25 -16.15
C THR A 510 4.20 0.87 -14.92
N ASP A 511 4.00 0.25 -13.75
CA ASP A 511 4.74 0.59 -12.53
C ASP A 511 6.26 0.46 -12.77
N ILE A 512 7.06 1.27 -12.08
CA ILE A 512 8.54 1.19 -12.16
C ILE A 512 9.14 0.50 -10.94
N GLU A 513 8.52 0.69 -9.77
CA GLU A 513 8.96 0.09 -8.52
C GLU A 513 8.42 -1.34 -8.40
N HIS A 514 9.26 -2.24 -7.90
CA HIS A 514 8.87 -3.62 -7.69
C HIS A 514 8.14 -3.79 -6.34
N LEU A 515 6.90 -4.29 -6.38
CA LEU A 515 6.13 -4.60 -5.17
C LEU A 515 6.29 -6.07 -4.81
N THR A 516 6.59 -6.35 -3.54
CA THR A 516 6.72 -7.72 -3.03
C THR A 516 5.72 -7.99 -1.91
N ILE A 517 5.00 -9.10 -2.02
CA ILE A 517 4.20 -9.70 -0.94
C ILE A 517 4.91 -10.98 -0.51
N LYS A 518 5.26 -11.08 0.77
CA LYS A 518 6.03 -12.20 1.32
C LYS A 518 5.25 -13.00 2.35
N GLY A 519 5.27 -14.32 2.22
CA GLY A 519 4.82 -15.25 3.25
C GLY A 519 3.32 -15.18 3.57
N GLY A 520 2.92 -15.86 4.64
CA GLY A 520 1.53 -15.95 5.08
C GLY A 520 0.89 -17.29 4.74
N GLU A 521 0.22 -17.87 5.73
CA GLU A 521 -0.53 -19.13 5.59
C GLU A 521 -2.03 -18.84 5.65
N PHE A 522 -2.69 -18.94 4.52
CA PHE A 522 -4.12 -18.73 4.36
C PHE A 522 -4.85 -20.06 4.34
N THR A 523 -5.90 -20.17 5.15
CA THR A 523 -6.84 -21.28 5.10
C THR A 523 -8.24 -20.74 4.82
N THR A 524 -8.81 -21.13 3.69
CA THR A 524 -10.23 -20.88 3.42
C THR A 524 -11.07 -21.96 4.09
N LEU A 525 -11.97 -21.55 4.98
CA LEU A 525 -13.08 -22.37 5.47
C LEU A 525 -14.21 -22.26 4.44
N GLY A 526 -14.40 -23.29 3.63
CA GLY A 526 -15.38 -23.29 2.54
C GLY A 526 -16.82 -23.03 3.00
N CYS A 527 -17.63 -22.43 2.12
CA CYS A 527 -19.07 -22.26 2.35
C CYS A 527 -19.77 -23.62 2.52
N ARG A 528 -20.78 -23.68 3.39
CA ARG A 528 -21.56 -24.90 3.56
C ARG A 528 -22.43 -25.17 2.33
N ILE A 529 -22.33 -26.38 1.79
CA ILE A 529 -23.02 -26.81 0.55
C ILE A 529 -24.55 -26.81 0.72
N ASP A 530 -25.07 -27.02 1.93
CA ASP A 530 -26.51 -26.97 2.26
C ASP A 530 -27.11 -25.55 2.20
N ALA A 531 -26.31 -24.51 2.48
CA ALA A 531 -26.71 -23.12 2.30
C ALA A 531 -26.78 -22.73 0.81
N TYR A 532 -25.89 -23.30 -0.02
CA TYR A 532 -25.85 -23.02 -1.46
C TYR A 532 -27.06 -23.57 -2.22
N ASP A 533 -27.51 -24.80 -1.92
CA ASP A 533 -28.65 -25.40 -2.65
C ASP A 533 -30.01 -24.79 -2.30
N ASN A 534 -30.12 -24.14 -1.14
CA ASN A 534 -31.32 -23.40 -0.71
C ASN A 534 -31.38 -21.95 -1.22
N ALA A 535 -30.35 -21.47 -1.93
CA ALA A 535 -30.34 -20.13 -2.51
C ALA A 535 -31.35 -20.06 -3.67
N THR A 536 -32.45 -19.33 -3.48
CA THR A 536 -33.55 -19.20 -4.46
C THR A 536 -33.15 -18.48 -5.74
N ASP A 537 -32.00 -17.80 -5.75
CA ASP A 537 -31.39 -17.15 -6.92
C ASP A 537 -30.03 -17.80 -7.20
N LYS A 538 -30.01 -18.92 -7.93
CA LYS A 538 -28.80 -19.58 -8.45
C LYS A 538 -28.16 -18.71 -9.55
N ALA A 539 -27.68 -17.53 -9.20
CA ALA A 539 -26.91 -16.71 -10.11
C ALA A 539 -25.50 -17.32 -10.17
N ALA A 540 -25.16 -17.92 -11.31
CA ALA A 540 -23.93 -18.67 -11.59
C ALA A 540 -22.65 -17.80 -11.50
N GLY A 541 -22.32 -17.34 -10.30
CA GLY A 541 -21.24 -16.41 -10.02
C GLY A 541 -20.07 -17.05 -9.28
N TYR A 542 -18.91 -16.44 -9.45
CA TYR A 542 -17.70 -16.81 -8.72
C TYR A 542 -17.58 -16.02 -7.41
N TYR A 543 -17.19 -16.72 -6.34
CA TYR A 543 -16.64 -16.16 -5.11
C TYR A 543 -15.22 -15.65 -5.40
N MET A 544 -15.04 -14.35 -5.24
CA MET A 544 -13.74 -13.68 -5.30
C MET A 544 -13.27 -13.43 -3.87
N ARG A 545 -12.47 -14.35 -3.30
CA ARG A 545 -12.12 -14.37 -1.87
C ARG A 545 -10.63 -14.65 -1.66
N GLY A 546 -9.79 -13.92 -2.40
CA GLY A 546 -8.35 -14.14 -2.41
C GLY A 546 -7.54 -12.86 -2.52
N ILE A 547 -6.38 -12.97 -3.18
CA ILE A 547 -5.45 -11.91 -3.52
C ILE A 547 -5.50 -11.70 -5.03
N GLN A 548 -5.95 -10.54 -5.47
CA GLN A 548 -5.97 -10.15 -6.86
C GLN A 548 -4.82 -9.17 -7.16
N VAL A 549 -4.00 -9.46 -8.16
CA VAL A 549 -2.94 -8.58 -8.62
C VAL A 549 -3.39 -7.82 -9.86
N LYS A 550 -3.56 -6.50 -9.73
CA LYS A 550 -3.89 -5.56 -10.82
C LYS A 550 -2.77 -4.55 -11.08
N ARG A 551 -1.57 -4.85 -10.58
CA ARG A 551 -0.39 -4.00 -10.61
C ARG A 551 0.75 -4.68 -11.36
N SER A 552 1.45 -3.94 -12.20
CA SER A 552 2.62 -4.48 -12.91
C SER A 552 3.82 -4.63 -11.98
N TYR A 553 4.81 -5.45 -12.34
CA TYR A 553 6.04 -5.68 -11.56
C TYR A 553 5.75 -6.07 -10.09
N THR A 554 5.00 -7.16 -9.94
CA THR A 554 4.59 -7.67 -8.63
C THR A 554 5.09 -9.10 -8.44
N THR A 555 5.75 -9.36 -7.31
CA THR A 555 6.09 -10.72 -6.88
C THR A 555 5.33 -11.08 -5.60
N VAL A 556 4.61 -12.18 -5.64
CA VAL A 556 4.02 -12.85 -4.48
C VAL A 556 4.88 -14.06 -4.16
N ASP A 557 5.63 -14.01 -3.05
CA ASP A 557 6.63 -15.01 -2.68
C ASP A 557 6.27 -15.74 -1.37
N GLY A 558 6.13 -17.06 -1.41
CA GLY A 558 5.97 -17.89 -0.22
C GLY A 558 4.59 -17.82 0.44
N VAL A 559 3.57 -17.27 -0.25
CA VAL A 559 2.18 -17.31 0.23
C VAL A 559 1.64 -18.71 0.07
N LYS A 560 1.03 -19.25 1.12
CA LYS A 560 0.47 -20.60 1.14
C LYS A 560 -1.03 -20.54 1.29
N HIS A 561 -1.76 -21.20 0.40
CA HIS A 561 -3.21 -21.31 0.48
C HIS A 561 -3.65 -22.77 0.64
N TYR A 562 -4.53 -22.99 1.61
CA TYR A 562 -5.17 -24.26 1.94
C TYR A 562 -6.68 -24.09 1.97
N THR A 563 -7.41 -25.17 1.72
CA THR A 563 -8.86 -25.21 1.94
C THR A 563 -9.20 -26.27 2.98
N THR A 564 -10.18 -25.98 3.82
CA THR A 564 -10.81 -26.93 4.73
C THR A 564 -12.32 -26.69 4.74
N GLY A 565 -13.12 -27.68 5.11
CA GLY A 565 -14.58 -27.49 5.18
C GLY A 565 -15.31 -27.71 3.85
N ASP A 566 -14.61 -28.00 2.75
CA ASP A 566 -15.20 -28.46 1.47
C ASP A 566 -15.74 -29.90 1.63
N PHE A 567 -16.62 -30.14 2.61
CA PHE A 567 -17.17 -31.46 2.94
C PHE A 567 -18.68 -31.48 2.77
N THR A 568 -19.17 -32.46 2.01
CA THR A 568 -20.56 -32.90 2.12
C THR A 568 -20.72 -33.72 3.40
N THR A 569 -21.83 -33.54 4.12
CA THR A 569 -22.20 -34.50 5.17
C THR A 569 -22.54 -35.85 4.54
N SER A 570 -22.30 -36.94 5.25
CA SER A 570 -22.51 -38.33 4.78
C SER A 570 -23.93 -38.63 4.27
N GLU A 571 -24.91 -37.81 4.64
CA GLU A 571 -26.32 -37.91 4.20
C GLU A 571 -26.53 -37.44 2.73
N HIS A 572 -25.54 -36.78 2.11
CA HIS A 572 -25.66 -36.16 0.80
C HIS A 572 -24.79 -36.78 -0.31
N LYS A 573 -24.22 -37.98 -0.07
CA LYS A 573 -23.37 -38.70 -1.05
C LYS A 573 -24.08 -39.04 -2.37
N ASN A 574 -25.41 -39.00 -2.40
CA ASN A 574 -26.25 -39.36 -3.56
C ASN A 574 -27.03 -38.17 -4.17
N SER A 575 -26.84 -36.94 -3.67
CA SER A 575 -27.48 -35.74 -4.22
C SER A 575 -26.50 -34.96 -5.10
N LYS A 576 -26.96 -34.52 -6.28
CA LYS A 576 -26.25 -33.58 -7.18
C LYS A 576 -26.19 -32.19 -6.54
N LEU A 577 -25.45 -32.04 -5.44
CA LEU A 577 -25.26 -30.74 -4.81
C LEU A 577 -24.08 -30.04 -5.50
N GLU A 578 -24.35 -28.86 -6.02
CA GLU A 578 -23.34 -27.97 -6.58
C GLU A 578 -22.62 -27.23 -5.44
N GLY A 579 -21.29 -27.14 -5.50
CA GLY A 579 -20.52 -26.30 -4.58
C GLY A 579 -20.28 -24.89 -5.15
N PRO A 580 -19.86 -23.93 -4.33
CA PRO A 580 -19.52 -22.58 -4.78
C PRO A 580 -18.37 -22.57 -5.81
N HIS A 581 -18.50 -21.72 -6.84
CA HIS A 581 -17.44 -21.47 -7.81
C HIS A 581 -16.44 -20.45 -7.24
N TYR A 582 -15.14 -20.69 -7.23
CA TYR A 582 -14.13 -19.71 -6.81
C TYR A 582 -13.28 -19.21 -7.98
N TYR A 583 -13.07 -17.90 -8.07
CA TYR A 583 -12.23 -17.27 -9.11
C TYR A 583 -10.77 -17.15 -8.64
N GLY A 584 -10.18 -18.26 -8.19
CA GLY A 584 -8.81 -18.28 -7.70
C GLY A 584 -8.62 -17.64 -6.32
N PHE A 585 -7.81 -18.24 -5.46
CA PHE A 585 -7.23 -17.52 -4.33
C PHE A 585 -6.14 -16.56 -4.83
N PHE A 586 -5.30 -17.01 -5.76
CA PHE A 586 -4.36 -16.18 -6.49
C PHE A 586 -5.01 -15.73 -7.81
N SER A 587 -5.20 -14.43 -8.01
CA SER A 587 -5.64 -13.88 -9.30
C SER A 587 -4.65 -12.83 -9.80
N ALA A 588 -4.50 -12.75 -11.12
CA ALA A 588 -3.82 -11.64 -11.78
C ALA A 588 -4.66 -11.14 -12.96
N ASP A 589 -4.95 -9.85 -12.99
CA ASP A 589 -5.80 -9.26 -14.00
C ASP A 589 -5.14 -7.98 -14.52
N GLU A 590 -5.23 -7.73 -15.83
CA GLU A 590 -4.90 -6.43 -16.44
C GLU A 590 -3.53 -5.87 -16.01
N SER A 591 -2.51 -6.71 -15.96
CA SER A 591 -1.19 -6.38 -15.43
C SER A 591 -0.04 -6.95 -16.28
N ASN A 592 1.17 -6.44 -16.04
CA ASN A 592 2.40 -6.91 -16.69
C ASN A 592 3.42 -7.41 -15.66
N GLN A 593 4.04 -8.56 -15.92
CA GLN A 593 5.11 -9.13 -15.11
C GLN A 593 4.68 -9.42 -13.67
N VAL A 594 3.84 -10.44 -13.53
CA VAL A 594 3.37 -10.96 -12.24
C VAL A 594 4.01 -12.32 -11.98
N ILE A 595 4.67 -12.45 -10.83
CA ILE A 595 5.38 -13.67 -10.43
C ILE A 595 4.77 -14.20 -9.14
N PHE A 596 4.25 -15.42 -9.18
CA PHE A 596 3.94 -16.21 -8.00
C PHE A 596 5.11 -17.17 -7.77
N LYS A 597 5.82 -17.00 -6.67
CA LYS A 597 7.07 -17.70 -6.38
C LYS A 597 6.94 -18.48 -5.08
N ASN A 598 7.38 -19.74 -5.06
CA ASN A 598 7.36 -20.59 -3.86
C ASN A 598 5.98 -20.67 -3.19
N CYS A 599 4.89 -20.47 -3.95
CA CYS A 599 3.54 -20.44 -3.41
C CYS A 599 2.97 -21.85 -3.28
N VAL A 600 2.09 -22.03 -2.29
CA VAL A 600 1.28 -23.26 -2.18
C VAL A 600 -0.15 -22.97 -2.61
N LEU A 601 -0.68 -23.77 -3.51
CA LEU A 601 -2.05 -23.73 -4.02
C LEU A 601 -2.81 -24.99 -3.60
N THR A 602 -4.14 -24.95 -3.59
CA THR A 602 -4.99 -26.09 -3.26
C THR A 602 -6.12 -26.26 -4.26
N GLY A 603 -6.14 -27.39 -4.97
CA GLY A 603 -7.22 -27.69 -5.90
C GLY A 603 -8.53 -27.96 -5.16
N ARG A 604 -9.62 -27.26 -5.53
CA ARG A 604 -10.92 -27.48 -4.87
C ARG A 604 -11.61 -28.74 -5.35
N ARG A 605 -12.34 -29.39 -4.43
CA ARG A 605 -13.10 -30.61 -4.72
C ARG A 605 -14.17 -30.37 -5.79
N TYR A 606 -14.31 -31.33 -6.71
CA TYR A 606 -15.25 -31.26 -7.80
C TYR A 606 -16.56 -31.96 -7.45
N TYR A 607 -17.61 -31.18 -7.24
CA TYR A 607 -18.97 -31.68 -6.94
C TYR A 607 -19.90 -31.51 -8.16
N GLY A 608 -19.43 -31.88 -9.35
CA GLY A 608 -20.20 -31.69 -10.59
C GLY A 608 -20.19 -30.27 -11.16
N VAL A 609 -19.48 -29.35 -10.50
CA VAL A 609 -19.34 -27.94 -10.89
C VAL A 609 -17.98 -27.69 -11.51
N SER A 610 -17.95 -27.39 -12.81
CA SER A 610 -16.74 -27.00 -13.52
C SER A 610 -16.36 -25.54 -13.23
N GLY A 611 -15.06 -25.25 -13.23
CA GLY A 611 -14.55 -23.88 -13.26
C GLY A 611 -14.09 -23.31 -11.93
N THR A 612 -14.14 -24.06 -10.83
CA THR A 612 -13.60 -23.58 -9.54
C THR A 612 -12.07 -23.69 -9.50
N TYR A 613 -11.39 -22.58 -9.21
CA TYR A 613 -9.94 -22.45 -9.32
C TYR A 613 -9.29 -21.96 -8.03
N ASP A 614 -7.99 -22.21 -7.92
CA ASP A 614 -7.12 -21.58 -6.93
C ASP A 614 -6.17 -20.53 -7.53
N PHE A 615 -5.97 -20.60 -8.84
CA PHE A 615 -5.23 -19.66 -9.66
C PHE A 615 -6.06 -19.21 -10.86
N ALA A 616 -6.21 -17.91 -11.06
CA ALA A 616 -6.86 -17.34 -12.24
C ALA A 616 -5.99 -16.23 -12.84
N ALA A 617 -6.06 -16.06 -14.15
CA ALA A 617 -5.44 -14.91 -14.79
C ALA A 617 -6.19 -14.44 -16.02
N LYS A 618 -6.27 -13.11 -16.22
CA LYS A 618 -6.94 -12.54 -17.37
C LYS A 618 -6.25 -11.27 -17.87
N LEU A 619 -5.99 -11.19 -19.18
CA LEU A 619 -5.39 -10.00 -19.81
C LEU A 619 -4.06 -9.60 -19.13
N VAL A 620 -3.21 -10.59 -18.87
CA VAL A 620 -1.89 -10.40 -18.25
C VAL A 620 -0.80 -10.67 -19.27
N ASN A 621 0.22 -9.81 -19.32
CA ASN A 621 1.47 -10.12 -20.00
C ASN A 621 2.52 -10.58 -18.99
N ILE A 622 3.23 -11.66 -19.28
CA ILE A 622 4.23 -12.29 -18.39
C ILE A 622 3.60 -12.66 -17.05
N ILE A 623 3.18 -13.91 -16.96
CA ILE A 623 2.71 -14.50 -15.70
C ILE A 623 3.49 -15.77 -15.42
N ARG A 624 4.19 -15.79 -14.29
CA ARG A 624 5.07 -16.89 -13.91
C ARG A 624 4.64 -17.53 -12.60
N LEU A 625 4.51 -18.86 -12.60
CA LEU A 625 4.46 -19.68 -11.39
C LEU A 625 5.81 -20.39 -11.28
N GLU A 626 6.61 -20.02 -10.29
CA GLU A 626 7.98 -20.51 -10.11
C GLU A 626 8.13 -21.20 -8.75
N GLY A 627 8.51 -22.48 -8.74
CA GLY A 627 8.66 -23.23 -7.49
C GLY A 627 7.34 -23.43 -6.73
N CYS A 628 6.20 -23.37 -7.43
CA CYS A 628 4.89 -23.49 -6.81
C CYS A 628 4.49 -24.97 -6.64
N GLU A 629 3.79 -25.26 -5.55
CA GLU A 629 3.31 -26.59 -5.22
C GLU A 629 1.80 -26.61 -5.01
N GLN A 630 1.13 -27.62 -5.55
CA GLN A 630 -0.25 -27.91 -5.18
C GLN A 630 -0.25 -28.85 -3.95
N SER A 631 -0.79 -28.36 -2.83
CA SER A 631 -0.82 -29.03 -1.53
C SER A 631 -1.49 -30.41 -1.55
N ASN A 632 -2.47 -30.58 -2.43
CA ASN A 632 -3.26 -31.79 -2.57
C ASN A 632 -3.05 -32.46 -3.93
N PHE A 633 -1.93 -32.21 -4.63
CA PHE A 633 -1.63 -32.84 -5.93
C PHE A 633 -1.78 -34.36 -5.86
N TRP A 634 -1.22 -34.94 -4.80
CA TRP A 634 -1.52 -36.28 -4.32
C TRP A 634 -2.40 -36.17 -3.07
N MET A 635 -3.43 -36.99 -2.99
CA MET A 635 -4.37 -37.00 -1.89
C MET A 635 -4.81 -38.44 -1.55
N GLU A 636 -5.43 -38.61 -0.38
CA GLU A 636 -6.03 -39.87 0.01
C GLU A 636 -7.46 -39.97 -0.57
N ASP A 637 -7.77 -41.09 -1.21
CA ASP A 637 -9.13 -41.42 -1.67
C ASP A 637 -10.04 -41.92 -0.54
N GLU A 638 -11.26 -42.33 -0.88
CA GLU A 638 -12.24 -42.84 0.07
C GLU A 638 -11.86 -44.20 0.70
N GLU A 639 -10.88 -44.90 0.14
CA GLU A 639 -10.40 -46.22 0.56
C GLU A 639 -9.05 -46.15 1.29
N GLY A 640 -8.45 -44.96 1.42
CA GLY A 640 -7.15 -44.78 2.06
C GLY A 640 -5.96 -44.89 1.10
N ASN A 641 -6.19 -44.96 -0.21
CA ASN A 641 -5.11 -45.04 -1.20
C ASN A 641 -4.64 -43.64 -1.61
N THR A 642 -3.36 -43.52 -1.92
CA THR A 642 -2.82 -42.30 -2.55
C THR A 642 -3.25 -42.24 -4.01
N VAL A 643 -3.98 -41.18 -4.37
CA VAL A 643 -4.47 -40.91 -5.73
C VAL A 643 -4.09 -39.49 -6.15
N ASN A 644 -4.06 -39.26 -7.47
CA ASN A 644 -3.89 -37.90 -7.99
C ASN A 644 -5.19 -37.09 -7.85
N SER A 645 -5.08 -35.80 -7.52
CA SER A 645 -6.24 -34.90 -7.34
C SER A 645 -7.19 -34.81 -8.54
N MET A 646 -6.70 -35.02 -9.76
CA MET A 646 -7.53 -34.95 -10.96
C MET A 646 -8.01 -36.32 -11.45
N ALA A 647 -7.70 -37.39 -10.72
CA ALA A 647 -8.18 -38.74 -10.98
C ALA A 647 -9.70 -38.85 -10.80
N ILE A 648 -10.31 -39.80 -11.50
CA ILE A 648 -11.74 -40.10 -11.42
C ILE A 648 -12.00 -41.02 -10.22
N SER A 649 -12.84 -40.58 -9.28
CA SER A 649 -13.30 -41.41 -8.17
C SER A 649 -14.08 -42.61 -8.72
N PRO A 650 -13.75 -43.84 -8.30
CA PRO A 650 -14.49 -45.03 -8.70
C PRO A 650 -15.90 -45.04 -8.12
N ILE A 651 -16.15 -44.27 -7.06
CA ILE A 651 -17.44 -44.19 -6.38
C ILE A 651 -18.35 -43.17 -7.09
N SER A 652 -17.89 -41.94 -7.29
CA SER A 652 -18.73 -40.89 -7.87
C SER A 652 -18.72 -40.88 -9.40
N GLY A 653 -17.71 -41.48 -10.03
CA GLY A 653 -17.48 -41.37 -11.48
C GLY A 653 -17.03 -39.98 -11.94
N THR A 654 -16.67 -39.09 -11.01
CA THR A 654 -16.20 -37.73 -11.29
C THR A 654 -14.79 -37.51 -10.77
N ARG A 655 -14.12 -36.43 -11.19
CA ARG A 655 -12.80 -36.08 -10.65
C ARG A 655 -12.87 -35.77 -9.14
N TYR A 656 -11.80 -36.03 -8.40
CA TYR A 656 -11.68 -35.56 -7.00
C TYR A 656 -11.64 -34.03 -6.92
N CYS A 657 -10.80 -33.40 -7.74
CA CYS A 657 -10.64 -31.95 -7.86
C CYS A 657 -10.75 -31.50 -9.32
N TRP A 658 -11.17 -30.26 -9.54
CA TRP A 658 -11.23 -29.67 -10.90
C TRP A 658 -9.81 -29.39 -11.45
N GLY A 659 -8.94 -28.88 -10.59
CA GLY A 659 -7.56 -28.50 -10.87
C GLY A 659 -7.24 -27.11 -10.33
N ILE A 660 -6.01 -26.64 -10.51
CA ILE A 660 -5.57 -25.39 -9.86
C ILE A 660 -5.96 -24.12 -10.58
N GLY A 661 -6.12 -24.09 -11.91
CA GLY A 661 -6.35 -22.79 -12.54
C GLY A 661 -6.83 -22.78 -13.97
N GLY A 662 -7.23 -21.58 -14.39
CA GLY A 662 -7.73 -21.26 -15.72
C GLY A 662 -7.46 -19.81 -16.09
N THR A 663 -7.05 -19.57 -17.34
CA THR A 663 -6.55 -18.28 -17.79
C THR A 663 -7.15 -17.84 -19.12
N ASN A 664 -7.22 -16.52 -19.35
CA ASN A 664 -7.85 -15.95 -20.53
C ASN A 664 -7.06 -14.75 -21.08
N MET A 665 -6.84 -14.71 -22.39
CA MET A 665 -6.25 -13.59 -23.12
C MET A 665 -4.89 -13.14 -22.57
N CYS A 666 -4.08 -14.09 -22.09
CA CYS A 666 -2.77 -13.81 -21.51
C CYS A 666 -1.67 -13.94 -22.57
N LYS A 667 -0.52 -13.31 -22.33
CA LYS A 667 0.70 -13.50 -23.12
C LYS A 667 1.85 -13.92 -22.22
N ASN A 668 2.72 -14.79 -22.72
CA ASN A 668 3.94 -15.24 -22.04
C ASN A 668 3.67 -15.89 -20.67
N MET A 669 2.94 -17.01 -20.68
CA MET A 669 2.61 -17.76 -19.46
C MET A 669 3.69 -18.80 -19.15
N GLU A 670 4.23 -18.82 -17.94
CA GLU A 670 5.39 -19.65 -17.60
C GLU A 670 5.17 -20.43 -16.30
N TYR A 671 5.20 -21.75 -16.36
CA TYR A 671 5.26 -22.62 -15.18
C TYR A 671 6.67 -23.20 -15.10
N ILE A 672 7.39 -22.89 -14.02
CA ILE A 672 8.80 -23.21 -13.86
C ILE A 672 9.00 -23.98 -12.55
N ASN A 673 9.65 -25.14 -12.60
CA ASN A 673 10.01 -25.95 -11.44
C ASN A 673 8.85 -26.18 -10.45
N SER A 674 7.65 -26.43 -10.98
CA SER A 674 6.41 -26.44 -10.20
C SER A 674 5.68 -27.79 -10.31
N THR A 675 4.91 -28.15 -9.28
CA THR A 675 4.03 -29.33 -9.26
C THR A 675 2.58 -28.89 -9.18
N LEU A 676 1.88 -28.89 -10.32
CA LEU A 676 0.57 -28.26 -10.49
C LEU A 676 -0.31 -29.13 -11.37
N SER A 677 -1.58 -29.35 -11.02
CA SER A 677 -2.40 -30.30 -11.77
C SER A 677 -2.88 -29.80 -13.13
N ARG A 678 -2.90 -28.49 -13.39
CA ARG A 678 -3.58 -27.92 -14.56
C ARG A 678 -2.86 -26.68 -15.14
N PHE A 679 -2.67 -26.67 -16.46
CA PHE A 679 -2.32 -25.50 -17.27
C PHE A 679 -3.44 -25.27 -18.29
N ASP A 680 -4.34 -24.31 -18.04
CA ASP A 680 -5.57 -24.18 -18.83
C ASP A 680 -5.74 -22.79 -19.40
N ALA A 681 -5.35 -22.64 -20.67
CA ALA A 681 -5.56 -21.44 -21.46
C ALA A 681 -6.90 -21.56 -22.19
N HIS A 682 -7.94 -20.97 -21.61
CA HIS A 682 -9.30 -21.05 -22.13
C HIS A 682 -9.46 -20.30 -23.44
N GLN A 683 -8.82 -19.13 -23.56
CA GLN A 683 -8.92 -18.24 -24.71
C GLN A 683 -7.61 -17.49 -24.90
N GLY A 684 -7.13 -17.40 -26.14
CA GLY A 684 -6.15 -16.41 -26.56
C GLY A 684 -4.83 -16.34 -25.80
N LEU A 685 -4.25 -17.48 -25.42
CA LEU A 685 -2.86 -17.50 -24.95
C LEU A 685 -1.91 -17.22 -26.14
N MET A 686 -0.99 -16.27 -25.98
CA MET A 686 0.15 -16.11 -26.88
C MET A 686 1.45 -16.44 -26.14
N ASN A 687 2.15 -17.45 -26.62
CA ASN A 687 3.37 -18.00 -26.02
C ASN A 687 3.17 -18.62 -24.61
N GLY A 688 3.79 -19.78 -24.39
CA GLY A 688 3.76 -20.46 -23.10
C GLY A 688 5.01 -21.30 -22.85
N LYS A 689 5.36 -21.49 -21.58
CA LYS A 689 6.47 -22.35 -21.15
C LYS A 689 6.06 -23.21 -19.96
N ILE A 690 6.43 -24.47 -20.00
CA ILE A 690 6.37 -25.40 -18.87
C ILE A 690 7.75 -26.06 -18.79
N ILE A 691 8.53 -25.72 -17.77
CA ILE A 691 9.93 -26.14 -17.65
C ILE A 691 10.17 -26.76 -16.28
N GLY A 692 10.68 -27.99 -16.24
CA GLY A 692 11.02 -28.66 -14.98
C GLY A 692 9.81 -28.97 -14.10
N CYS A 693 8.62 -29.12 -14.68
CA CYS A 693 7.38 -29.25 -13.93
C CYS A 693 6.89 -30.70 -13.82
N THR A 694 5.96 -30.93 -12.89
CA THR A 694 5.07 -32.09 -12.89
C THR A 694 3.63 -31.63 -13.07
N ILE A 695 2.94 -32.14 -14.09
CA ILE A 695 1.61 -31.65 -14.48
C ILE A 695 0.67 -32.77 -14.95
N ASN A 696 -0.65 -32.61 -14.75
CA ASN A 696 -1.64 -33.61 -15.14
C ASN A 696 -2.45 -33.29 -16.40
N PHE A 697 -2.81 -32.03 -16.58
CA PHE A 697 -3.76 -31.63 -17.62
C PHE A 697 -3.39 -30.27 -18.22
N MET A 698 -3.60 -30.15 -19.51
CA MET A 698 -3.26 -28.97 -20.29
C MET A 698 -4.31 -28.81 -21.37
N ALA A 699 -4.96 -27.66 -21.37
CA ALA A 699 -5.89 -27.28 -22.41
C ALA A 699 -5.42 -25.95 -23.02
N LEU A 700 -5.35 -25.90 -24.35
CA LEU A 700 -4.80 -24.76 -25.07
C LEU A 700 -5.78 -24.22 -26.11
N VAL A 701 -5.87 -22.89 -26.14
CA VAL A 701 -6.51 -22.07 -27.18
C VAL A 701 -5.62 -20.85 -27.38
N GLY A 702 -5.03 -20.69 -28.56
CA GLY A 702 -4.11 -19.56 -28.76
C GLY A 702 -3.15 -19.68 -29.94
N GLY A 703 -1.90 -19.28 -29.71
CA GLY A 703 -0.83 -19.34 -30.70
C GLY A 703 0.53 -18.92 -30.15
N GLY A 704 1.48 -18.73 -31.05
CA GLY A 704 2.87 -18.40 -30.73
C GLY A 704 3.69 -19.65 -30.36
N GLU A 705 4.70 -19.45 -29.54
CA GLU A 705 5.64 -20.50 -29.12
C GLU A 705 5.20 -21.14 -27.80
N MET A 706 4.90 -22.45 -27.82
CA MET A 706 4.72 -23.24 -26.61
C MET A 706 5.94 -24.15 -26.41
N ILE A 707 6.62 -24.03 -25.28
CA ILE A 707 7.75 -24.89 -24.90
C ILE A 707 7.35 -25.73 -23.70
N ILE A 708 7.49 -27.04 -23.83
CA ILE A 708 7.35 -28.02 -22.75
C ILE A 708 8.70 -28.73 -22.65
N GLU A 709 9.48 -28.42 -21.62
CA GLU A 709 10.85 -28.91 -21.46
C GLU A 709 11.09 -29.53 -20.08
N ASP A 710 11.86 -30.62 -20.03
CA ASP A 710 12.29 -31.29 -18.79
C ASP A 710 11.12 -31.59 -17.82
N THR A 711 9.95 -31.87 -18.38
CA THR A 711 8.68 -31.93 -17.64
C THR A 711 8.14 -33.36 -17.58
N THR A 712 7.57 -33.73 -16.43
CA THR A 712 6.84 -34.98 -16.24
C THR A 712 5.34 -34.74 -16.34
N TRP A 713 4.72 -35.42 -17.29
CA TRP A 713 3.28 -35.43 -17.49
C TRP A 713 2.66 -36.66 -16.85
N ILE A 714 1.62 -36.50 -16.05
CA ILE A 714 0.91 -37.60 -15.40
C ILE A 714 -0.55 -37.60 -15.84
N SER A 715 -0.92 -38.51 -16.74
CA SER A 715 -2.31 -38.66 -17.19
C SER A 715 -3.24 -39.11 -16.06
N VAL A 716 -4.52 -38.72 -16.07
CA VAL A 716 -5.44 -38.85 -14.92
C VAL A 716 -6.76 -39.59 -15.20
N GLY A 717 -6.81 -40.49 -16.19
CA GLY A 717 -7.89 -41.50 -16.28
C GLY A 717 -8.38 -41.82 -17.68
N THR A 718 -9.65 -42.28 -17.76
CA THR A 718 -10.29 -42.75 -19.00
C THR A 718 -10.94 -41.60 -19.78
N GLY A 719 -10.79 -41.61 -21.11
CA GLY A 719 -11.35 -40.59 -22.01
C GLY A 719 -10.26 -39.74 -22.67
N LYS A 720 -10.43 -39.46 -23.96
CA LYS A 720 -9.35 -38.99 -24.84
C LYS A 720 -8.82 -37.60 -24.48
N VAL A 721 -9.69 -36.70 -24.02
CA VAL A 721 -9.30 -35.36 -23.52
C VAL A 721 -8.45 -35.46 -22.26
N ASN A 722 -8.87 -36.31 -21.32
CA ASN A 722 -8.21 -36.47 -20.01
C ASN A 722 -6.95 -37.34 -20.06
N ASN A 723 -6.77 -38.06 -21.17
CA ASN A 723 -5.63 -38.92 -21.44
C ASN A 723 -4.73 -38.37 -22.55
N SER A 724 -4.69 -37.03 -22.69
CA SER A 724 -3.83 -36.35 -23.65
C SER A 724 -2.78 -35.47 -22.96
N MET A 725 -1.58 -35.36 -23.54
CA MET A 725 -0.54 -34.45 -23.06
C MET A 725 -0.84 -32.99 -23.43
N VAL A 726 -1.34 -32.78 -24.64
CA VAL A 726 -1.76 -31.49 -25.15
C VAL A 726 -3.17 -31.62 -25.71
N TYR A 727 -4.13 -31.02 -25.00
CA TYR A 727 -5.49 -30.90 -25.49
C TYR A 727 -5.68 -29.54 -26.18
N LEU A 728 -5.81 -29.54 -27.51
CA LEU A 728 -6.30 -28.38 -28.24
C LEU A 728 -7.82 -28.38 -28.14
N ARG A 729 -8.38 -27.33 -27.53
CA ARG A 729 -9.79 -27.31 -27.17
C ARG A 729 -10.69 -27.30 -28.40
N ASP A 730 -11.43 -28.37 -28.60
CA ASP A 730 -12.30 -28.55 -29.77
C ASP A 730 -13.55 -27.68 -29.71
N ASP A 731 -14.02 -27.38 -28.50
CA ASP A 731 -15.09 -26.41 -28.26
C ASP A 731 -14.72 -24.98 -28.68
N TYR A 732 -13.45 -24.73 -28.99
CA TYR A 732 -12.92 -23.50 -29.59
C TYR A 732 -12.25 -23.73 -30.95
N GLY A 733 -12.49 -24.88 -31.60
CA GLY A 733 -11.99 -25.17 -32.94
C GLY A 733 -10.55 -25.66 -32.98
N SER A 734 -10.02 -26.13 -31.85
CA SER A 734 -8.66 -26.65 -31.68
C SER A 734 -7.54 -25.75 -32.23
N PRO A 735 -7.48 -24.45 -31.87
CA PRO A 735 -6.58 -23.51 -32.54
C PRO A 735 -5.22 -23.42 -31.84
N TRP A 736 -4.16 -23.55 -32.63
CA TRP A 736 -2.83 -23.06 -32.27
C TRP A 736 -2.08 -22.52 -33.50
N ASN A 737 -1.96 -21.20 -33.61
CA ASN A 737 -1.18 -20.58 -34.68
C ASN A 737 0.27 -20.36 -34.24
N GLY A 738 1.12 -21.35 -34.46
CA GLY A 738 2.54 -21.28 -34.08
C GLY A 738 3.15 -22.66 -33.87
N THR A 739 4.17 -22.74 -33.03
CA THR A 739 4.94 -23.97 -32.79
C THR A 739 4.73 -24.46 -31.36
N ILE A 740 4.54 -25.78 -31.21
CA ILE A 740 4.55 -26.46 -29.92
C ILE A 740 5.76 -27.42 -29.90
N THR A 741 6.66 -27.18 -28.95
CA THR A 741 7.89 -27.95 -28.76
C THR A 741 7.81 -28.75 -27.47
N ILE A 742 8.02 -30.06 -27.57
CA ILE A 742 8.13 -30.99 -26.44
C ILE A 742 9.55 -31.52 -26.42
N LYS A 743 10.29 -31.28 -25.34
CA LYS A 743 11.70 -31.60 -25.24
C LYS A 743 12.05 -32.26 -23.92
N ASN A 744 12.73 -33.40 -23.95
CA ASN A 744 13.21 -34.12 -22.76
C ASN A 744 12.11 -34.44 -21.74
N CYS A 745 10.88 -34.66 -22.21
CA CYS A 745 9.74 -34.91 -21.34
C CYS A 745 9.53 -36.39 -21.04
N THR A 746 8.85 -36.68 -19.93
CA THR A 746 8.31 -38.02 -19.65
C THR A 746 6.80 -37.92 -19.50
N ALA A 747 6.03 -38.76 -20.20
CA ALA A 747 4.61 -38.92 -19.99
C ALA A 747 4.28 -40.27 -19.37
N GLU A 748 3.63 -40.24 -18.22
CA GLU A 748 3.07 -41.39 -17.52
C GLU A 748 1.61 -41.55 -17.92
N ALA A 749 1.39 -42.43 -18.89
CA ALA A 749 0.09 -42.70 -19.50
C ALA A 749 -0.79 -43.58 -18.59
N ALA A 750 -2.04 -43.16 -18.43
CA ALA A 750 -3.07 -43.93 -17.75
C ALA A 750 -3.90 -44.70 -18.79
N GLY A 751 -3.91 -46.04 -18.70
CA GLY A 751 -4.74 -46.89 -19.58
C GLY A 751 -4.24 -47.01 -21.03
N ASN A 752 -5.15 -47.46 -21.91
CA ASN A 752 -4.79 -47.99 -23.24
C ASN A 752 -4.86 -46.99 -24.40
N ASP A 753 -5.38 -45.77 -24.21
CA ASP A 753 -5.65 -44.80 -25.29
C ASP A 753 -5.05 -43.41 -24.98
N PHE A 754 -3.73 -43.35 -24.81
CA PHE A 754 -3.03 -42.09 -24.53
C PHE A 754 -2.78 -41.32 -25.83
N ALA A 755 -2.92 -39.99 -25.78
CA ALA A 755 -2.61 -39.11 -26.89
C ALA A 755 -1.50 -38.11 -26.51
N VAL A 756 -0.52 -37.88 -27.37
CA VAL A 756 0.38 -36.72 -27.17
C VAL A 756 -0.39 -35.44 -27.49
N PHE A 757 -1.08 -35.41 -28.63
CA PHE A 757 -2.00 -34.34 -29.01
C PHE A 757 -3.41 -34.87 -29.24
N PHE A 758 -4.39 -34.21 -28.63
CA PHE A 758 -5.80 -34.38 -28.96
C PHE A 758 -6.33 -33.10 -29.60
N HIS A 759 -6.97 -33.25 -30.76
CA HIS A 759 -7.68 -32.17 -31.43
C HIS A 759 -8.94 -32.70 -32.13
N HIS A 760 -9.92 -31.84 -32.31
CA HIS A 760 -11.11 -32.17 -33.07
C HIS A 760 -11.67 -30.89 -33.71
N TYR A 761 -11.90 -30.96 -35.03
CA TYR A 761 -12.45 -29.85 -35.80
C TYR A 761 -13.94 -30.06 -35.99
N THR A 762 -14.72 -29.01 -35.75
CA THR A 762 -16.15 -28.99 -36.06
C THR A 762 -16.44 -27.86 -37.03
N ASN A 763 -17.50 -28.01 -37.84
CA ASN A 763 -17.96 -26.97 -38.73
C ASN A 763 -18.74 -25.92 -37.94
N TRP A 764 -18.02 -24.94 -37.40
CA TRP A 764 -18.58 -23.87 -36.57
C TRP A 764 -17.83 -22.55 -36.81
N ASP A 765 -18.55 -21.44 -36.82
CA ASP A 765 -17.92 -20.11 -36.87
C ASP A 765 -17.44 -19.72 -35.46
N TYR A 766 -16.15 -19.93 -35.22
CA TYR A 766 -15.50 -19.55 -33.96
C TYR A 766 -15.23 -18.02 -33.86
N GLY A 767 -15.43 -17.28 -34.96
CA GLY A 767 -15.11 -15.86 -35.10
C GLY A 767 -13.65 -15.57 -35.48
N TYR A 768 -12.84 -16.60 -35.73
CA TYR A 768 -11.44 -16.50 -36.14
C TYR A 768 -11.00 -17.76 -36.90
N LYS A 769 -9.88 -17.65 -37.62
CA LYS A 769 -9.28 -18.79 -38.32
C LYS A 769 -8.61 -19.74 -37.33
N CYS A 770 -8.98 -21.02 -37.41
CA CYS A 770 -8.34 -22.09 -36.64
C CYS A 770 -7.10 -22.62 -37.37
N TYR A 771 -6.10 -23.05 -36.60
CA TYR A 771 -4.81 -23.54 -37.10
C TYR A 771 -4.41 -24.79 -36.33
N PHE A 772 -3.79 -25.75 -37.00
CA PHE A 772 -3.03 -26.80 -36.33
C PHE A 772 -1.58 -26.32 -36.14
N PRO A 773 -0.94 -26.58 -34.99
CA PRO A 773 0.42 -26.12 -34.73
C PRO A 773 1.47 -26.84 -35.58
N ASN A 774 2.62 -26.21 -35.77
CA ASN A 774 3.85 -26.95 -36.05
C ASN A 774 4.27 -27.71 -34.78
N VAL A 775 4.59 -28.99 -34.89
CA VAL A 775 4.90 -29.84 -33.73
C VAL A 775 6.34 -30.33 -33.79
N ILE A 776 7.10 -30.04 -32.74
CA ILE A 776 8.48 -30.51 -32.56
C ILE A 776 8.53 -31.40 -31.32
N ILE A 777 8.96 -32.65 -31.48
CA ILE A 777 9.14 -33.59 -30.37
C ILE A 777 10.58 -34.09 -30.37
N ASP A 778 11.30 -33.79 -29.30
CA ASP A 778 12.68 -34.20 -29.07
C ASP A 778 12.76 -34.95 -27.72
N ASN A 779 13.09 -36.24 -27.75
CA ASN A 779 13.29 -37.06 -26.55
C ASN A 779 12.06 -37.08 -25.58
N LEU A 780 10.87 -37.39 -26.09
CA LEU A 780 9.68 -37.70 -25.27
C LEU A 780 9.64 -39.19 -24.89
N LYS A 781 9.63 -39.50 -23.60
CA LYS A 781 9.51 -40.87 -23.07
C LYS A 781 8.10 -41.14 -22.60
N ILE A 782 7.47 -42.20 -23.08
CA ILE A 782 6.11 -42.58 -22.65
C ILE A 782 6.21 -43.87 -21.81
N LYS A 783 5.67 -43.83 -20.59
CA LYS A 783 5.64 -44.94 -19.65
C LYS A 783 4.20 -45.23 -19.27
N SER A 784 3.89 -46.49 -18.95
CA SER A 784 2.61 -46.83 -18.34
C SER A 784 2.67 -46.59 -16.83
N GLN A 785 1.61 -46.03 -16.26
CA GLN A 785 1.44 -45.95 -14.80
C GLN A 785 1.22 -47.32 -14.14
N LYS A 786 0.82 -48.33 -14.92
CA LYS A 786 0.74 -49.73 -14.47
C LYS A 786 1.98 -50.49 -14.93
N ASN A 787 2.51 -51.38 -14.08
CA ASN A 787 3.71 -52.19 -14.36
C ASN A 787 3.59 -53.08 -15.62
N ASP A 788 2.37 -53.30 -16.13
CA ASP A 788 2.11 -53.99 -17.38
C ASP A 788 1.30 -53.07 -18.31
N ILE A 789 1.82 -52.81 -19.51
CA ILE A 789 1.04 -52.26 -20.63
C ILE A 789 0.13 -53.39 -21.10
N PRO A 790 -1.20 -53.29 -21.03
CA PRO A 790 -2.08 -54.34 -21.54
C PRO A 790 -1.83 -54.58 -23.03
N ASP A 791 -1.82 -55.85 -23.44
CA ASP A 791 -1.76 -56.22 -24.86
C ASP A 791 -2.82 -55.42 -25.66
N GLY A 792 -2.36 -54.61 -26.62
CA GLY A 792 -3.22 -53.76 -27.45
C GLY A 792 -3.34 -52.28 -27.05
N ALA A 793 -2.60 -51.79 -26.04
CA ALA A 793 -2.53 -50.36 -25.74
C ALA A 793 -1.99 -49.55 -26.94
N LYS A 794 -2.68 -48.45 -27.28
CA LYS A 794 -2.37 -47.54 -28.37
C LYS A 794 -1.89 -46.20 -27.82
N VAL A 795 -0.67 -45.84 -28.18
CA VAL A 795 -0.17 -44.47 -28.04
C VAL A 795 -0.45 -43.75 -29.35
N ASN A 796 -1.28 -42.71 -29.30
CA ASN A 796 -1.58 -41.86 -30.45
C ASN A 796 -0.71 -40.60 -30.36
N PHE A 797 0.07 -40.29 -31.40
CA PHE A 797 0.79 -39.02 -31.43
C PHE A 797 -0.16 -37.85 -31.68
N ILE A 798 -1.07 -38.03 -32.64
CA ILE A 798 -2.17 -37.11 -32.92
C ILE A 798 -3.46 -37.91 -32.98
N TYR A 799 -4.44 -37.50 -32.19
CA TYR A 799 -5.79 -38.04 -32.24
C TYR A 799 -6.74 -37.01 -32.88
N SER A 800 -7.44 -37.40 -33.96
CA SER A 800 -8.43 -36.57 -34.68
C SER A 800 -9.76 -37.32 -34.91
N GLY A 801 -10.89 -36.66 -34.63
CA GLY A 801 -12.24 -37.21 -34.87
C GLY A 801 -12.88 -36.86 -36.22
N CYS A 802 -12.35 -35.86 -36.93
CA CYS A 802 -12.83 -35.42 -38.24
C CYS A 802 -11.69 -34.70 -38.97
N ALA A 803 -11.00 -35.41 -39.87
CA ALA A 803 -10.07 -34.80 -40.81
C ALA A 803 -10.35 -35.35 -42.20
N ILE A 804 -10.94 -34.53 -43.07
CA ILE A 804 -10.75 -34.67 -44.52
C ILE A 804 -9.32 -34.20 -44.77
N ILE A 805 -8.40 -35.15 -44.92
CA ILE A 805 -7.08 -34.89 -45.49
C ILE A 805 -7.27 -34.82 -47.01
N GLN A 806 -7.19 -33.60 -47.57
CA GLN A 806 -7.02 -33.36 -49.00
C GLN A 806 -5.51 -33.38 -49.31
N ASN A 807 -5.03 -34.50 -49.85
CA ASN A 807 -4.20 -34.55 -51.06
C ASN A 807 -3.92 -36.01 -51.47
N ASP A 808 -3.62 -36.16 -52.77
CA ASP A 808 -3.57 -37.39 -53.57
C ASP A 808 -2.64 -38.48 -53.03
N ILE A 809 -3.17 -39.70 -52.88
CA ILE A 809 -2.37 -40.92 -52.86
C ILE A 809 -3.04 -41.90 -53.82
N HIS A 810 -2.43 -42.08 -55.00
CA HIS A 810 -2.67 -43.26 -55.82
C HIS A 810 -1.82 -44.40 -55.28
N LEU A 811 -2.48 -45.49 -54.87
CA LEU A 811 -1.88 -46.82 -54.80
C LEU A 811 -2.86 -47.83 -55.39
N GLU A 812 -2.48 -48.43 -56.52
CA GLU A 812 -3.11 -49.66 -57.03
C GLU A 812 -2.69 -50.84 -56.14
N ASP A 813 -3.70 -51.66 -55.83
CA ASP A 813 -3.69 -53.01 -55.29
C ASP A 813 -2.68 -53.35 -54.18
N TYR A 814 -3.17 -53.67 -52.96
CA TYR A 814 -3.30 -55.08 -52.53
C TYR A 814 -3.82 -55.25 -51.09
N ASN A 815 -4.47 -56.40 -50.89
CA ASN A 815 -4.99 -56.96 -49.63
C ASN A 815 -3.90 -57.25 -48.58
N GLY A 816 -4.24 -56.97 -47.32
CA GLY A 816 -4.08 -57.94 -46.23
C GLY A 816 -2.67 -58.24 -45.70
N GLU A 817 -2.50 -57.85 -44.44
CA GLU A 817 -1.55 -58.32 -43.43
C GLU A 817 -0.17 -57.65 -43.32
N ASN A 818 -0.01 -57.01 -42.14
CA ASN A 818 1.20 -56.63 -41.41
C ASN A 818 2.01 -55.41 -41.88
N ASN A 819 2.03 -54.43 -40.95
CA ASN A 819 3.10 -53.49 -40.63
C ASN A 819 3.86 -52.87 -41.81
N ASN A 820 3.61 -51.58 -42.06
CA ASN A 820 4.70 -50.66 -42.33
C ASN A 820 4.43 -49.26 -41.76
N PRO A 821 5.49 -48.55 -41.33
CA PRO A 821 5.40 -47.19 -40.81
C PRO A 821 4.94 -46.23 -41.90
N VAL A 822 4.06 -45.30 -41.55
CA VAL A 822 3.78 -44.12 -42.37
C VAL A 822 4.73 -43.03 -41.86
N ASP A 823 5.49 -42.41 -42.76
CA ASP A 823 6.28 -41.24 -42.39
C ASP A 823 5.35 -40.15 -41.84
N PRO A 824 5.75 -39.44 -40.77
CA PRO A 824 4.96 -38.33 -40.26
C PRO A 824 4.71 -37.29 -41.38
N PRO A 825 3.55 -36.62 -41.39
CA PRO A 825 3.33 -35.46 -42.25
C PRO A 825 4.45 -34.42 -42.11
N GLU A 826 4.72 -33.62 -43.15
CA GLU A 826 5.83 -32.63 -43.18
C GLU A 826 5.84 -31.63 -41.99
N PHE A 827 4.74 -31.48 -41.25
CA PHE A 827 4.60 -30.59 -40.10
C PHE A 827 4.91 -31.25 -38.73
N ILE A 828 5.31 -32.52 -38.68
CA ILE A 828 5.73 -33.21 -37.44
C ILE A 828 7.17 -33.68 -37.59
N THR A 829 8.06 -33.17 -36.74
CA THR A 829 9.45 -33.65 -36.66
C THR A 829 9.67 -34.40 -35.34
N VAL A 830 10.05 -35.68 -35.42
CA VAL A 830 10.41 -36.52 -34.26
C VAL A 830 11.91 -36.83 -34.30
N ILE A 831 12.64 -36.43 -33.27
CA ILE A 831 14.09 -36.64 -33.18
C ILE A 831 14.36 -37.61 -32.02
N ASN A 832 14.94 -38.79 -32.35
CA ASN A 832 15.34 -39.87 -31.42
C ASN A 832 14.22 -40.48 -30.54
N ASN A 833 13.72 -41.65 -30.93
CA ASN A 833 12.81 -42.47 -30.10
C ASN A 833 13.52 -43.77 -29.65
N GLU A 834 13.70 -43.98 -28.35
CA GLU A 834 14.25 -45.23 -27.80
C GLU A 834 13.18 -46.33 -27.78
N LYS A 835 13.22 -47.21 -28.81
CA LYS A 835 12.57 -48.53 -28.93
C LYS A 835 11.02 -48.60 -28.85
N GLY A 836 10.40 -48.98 -29.97
CA GLY A 836 9.35 -50.01 -29.99
C GLY A 836 7.91 -49.61 -30.26
N TYR A 837 7.57 -48.31 -30.36
CA TYR A 837 6.18 -47.89 -30.61
C TYR A 837 5.90 -47.75 -32.10
N LYS A 838 4.83 -48.42 -32.58
CA LYS A 838 4.34 -48.32 -33.96
C LYS A 838 3.44 -47.10 -34.11
N TYR A 839 3.58 -46.40 -35.24
CA TYR A 839 2.76 -45.27 -35.63
C TYR A 839 1.37 -45.75 -36.07
N TYR A 840 0.31 -45.11 -35.57
CA TYR A 840 -1.05 -45.31 -36.06
C TYR A 840 -1.65 -43.95 -36.42
N ILE A 841 -1.87 -43.74 -37.72
CA ILE A 841 -2.76 -42.71 -38.24
C ILE A 841 -4.06 -43.45 -38.59
N PRO A 842 -5.23 -43.11 -38.02
CA PRO A 842 -6.47 -43.80 -38.32
C PRO A 842 -6.80 -43.72 -39.81
N ASP A 843 -7.20 -44.86 -40.39
CA ASP A 843 -7.66 -44.94 -41.77
C ASP A 843 -8.96 -44.14 -41.98
N LYS A 844 -9.08 -43.49 -43.16
CA LYS A 844 -10.22 -42.63 -43.56
C LYS A 844 -11.58 -43.24 -43.21
N ASN A 845 -11.74 -44.55 -43.34
CA ASN A 845 -13.05 -45.20 -43.31
C ASN A 845 -13.59 -45.57 -41.92
N SER A 846 -12.92 -45.18 -40.83
CA SER A 846 -13.32 -45.67 -39.49
C SER A 846 -14.42 -44.84 -38.79
N PHE A 847 -14.89 -43.72 -39.36
CA PHE A 847 -15.79 -42.80 -38.63
C PHE A 847 -16.88 -42.05 -39.44
N PHE A 848 -17.23 -42.45 -40.66
CA PHE A 848 -18.23 -41.70 -41.45
C PHE A 848 -19.70 -42.10 -41.15
N ASP A 849 -20.51 -41.12 -40.72
CA ASP A 849 -21.96 -41.07 -40.93
C ASP A 849 -22.21 -40.02 -42.04
N GLU A 850 -22.80 -40.42 -43.16
CA GLU A 850 -22.83 -39.68 -44.44
C GLU A 850 -23.79 -38.46 -44.47
N THR A 851 -24.30 -38.01 -43.34
CA THR A 851 -25.44 -37.07 -43.30
C THR A 851 -25.08 -35.58 -43.25
N ASP A 852 -23.80 -35.20 -43.13
CA ASP A 852 -23.40 -33.82 -42.76
C ASP A 852 -22.73 -32.95 -43.85
N PHE A 853 -22.66 -33.38 -45.12
CA PHE A 853 -21.98 -32.60 -46.18
C PHE A 853 -22.93 -31.99 -47.21
N SER A 854 -23.41 -30.77 -46.96
CA SER A 854 -24.10 -29.96 -47.99
C SER A 854 -23.70 -28.49 -48.07
N ALA A 855 -22.60 -28.03 -47.45
CA ALA A 855 -22.34 -26.58 -47.33
C ALA A 855 -20.88 -26.12 -47.33
N CYS A 856 -20.06 -26.53 -48.31
CA CYS A 856 -18.81 -25.82 -48.60
C CYS A 856 -18.84 -25.36 -50.07
N GLU A 857 -19.13 -24.08 -50.29
CA GLU A 857 -19.02 -23.45 -51.62
C GLU A 857 -17.55 -23.32 -52.05
N GLU A 858 -17.33 -23.60 -53.33
CA GLU A 858 -16.06 -23.51 -54.05
C GLU A 858 -15.49 -22.08 -54.00
N GLY A 859 -14.28 -21.89 -53.47
CA GLY A 859 -13.61 -20.60 -53.64
C GLY A 859 -12.51 -20.19 -52.67
N SER A 860 -11.60 -21.08 -52.25
CA SER A 860 -10.35 -20.61 -51.61
C SER A 860 -9.13 -21.49 -51.95
N LEU A 861 -8.50 -21.09 -53.05
CA LEU A 861 -7.06 -21.18 -53.38
C LEU A 861 -6.33 -22.50 -53.07
N VAL A 862 -6.52 -23.42 -54.02
CA VAL A 862 -5.59 -24.49 -54.38
C VAL A 862 -4.32 -23.89 -55.02
N ARG A 863 -3.13 -24.21 -54.52
CA ARG A 863 -1.91 -24.19 -55.34
C ARG A 863 -0.93 -25.29 -54.88
N GLU A 864 -0.78 -26.23 -55.82
CA GLU A 864 0.16 -27.36 -56.01
C GLU A 864 0.87 -27.95 -54.79
#